data_AF-A0A8C7RBY1-F1
#
_entry.id   AF-A0A8C7RBY1-F1
#
_cell.length_a   1.000
_cell.length_b   1.000
_cell.length_c   1.000
_cell.angle_alpha   90.00
_cell.angle_beta   90.00
_cell.angle_gamma   90.00
#
_symmetry.space_group_name_H-M   'P 1'
#
loop_
_entity.id
_entity.type
_entity.pdbx_description
1 polymer ?
#
loop_
_entity_poly.entity_id
_entity_poly.type
_entity_poly.pdbx_seq_one_letter_code
_entity_poly.pdbx_strand_id
1 'polypeptide(L)'
;MAKGDKKKKTEKTTPEQSLSTFLSNDSHAGVVSEPHVLDEESGHDVMTASFSSQPPLADKQLERSDDAFHEVPVLPNIIVQRYEGEKHLEQFHGEGVAYFQGGHVYKGMFSVGVMHGHGLYTWADGVKYEGEFAFNVPMGHGTYTWLDGSCYEGEVCSGIRHGVGTYRCANSSVIYRGQWHHSKRHGKGTIYYNQEATSWYEGELVNNNREGWGVRCYPSGNLYEGQWRNNVRHGEGRMRWLQLGQQYSGIWENGVQHGQGTHTWFLRRVTGSQYPLRNEYTGDFVQGLRHGQGSFYYASGALYKGEWKDNKKHGQGKFIFKNGRIFEGEFVDDHMAEFPAFCLDGSNTPDLSGIRTHTPHPEDGKRAPGGDSGSGPALLGPDMALDITALLENLPENQRDLQLKQVEFVVLRHIAELRAIYSFYSSLGHDQSPDNTFLLSRLQLWRLLKDCSIHQQGITLAQIHSPFSTMLLRRFLSCVVVLAYNTYHKDIEASDTILVACLSKLMRENIIPNAKNVKGLLFPNPMHAVIAVNYIGRCWEIYKAFCRANPTPLADQTMTVRHFIWMFKDLSLFDAELTTGKLLEILSVENPAACDRYYCNLDLEMTFLEFFEALLGCAEVSDQRDGQTSSDSMTSCPAETELDSWVQRTHQFFTQRFFPAYEYSLELRREVQEERLRQAALARIALAKAKEDTPVASTTSVVITKQSPATAVKKKRK
;
A
#
# COMPACT_ATOMS: atom_id res chain seq x y z
N MET A 1 16.00 26.24 39.84
CA MET A 1 14.94 27.18 40.27
C MET A 1 13.60 26.55 39.89
N ALA A 2 12.78 26.11 40.85
CA ALA A 2 11.58 26.83 41.35
C ALA A 2 10.43 26.86 40.30
N LYS A 3 9.17 26.45 40.51
CA LYS A 3 8.32 25.79 41.56
C LYS A 3 7.22 25.00 40.75
N GLY A 4 6.41 24.06 41.23
CA GLY A 4 6.07 23.56 42.56
C GLY A 4 4.56 23.66 42.85
N ASP A 5 3.79 22.56 42.72
CA ASP A 5 2.49 22.24 43.39
C ASP A 5 2.13 20.76 43.08
N LYS A 6 1.85 19.83 44.02
CA LYS A 6 0.76 19.69 45.02
C LYS A 6 -0.62 19.61 44.35
N LYS A 7 -1.52 18.63 44.57
CA LYS A 7 -1.76 17.52 45.53
C LYS A 7 -2.50 16.39 44.75
N LYS A 8 -2.82 15.17 45.20
CA LYS A 8 -3.13 14.63 46.55
C LYS A 8 -3.02 13.09 46.54
N LYS A 9 -2.55 12.46 47.63
CA LYS A 9 -2.61 10.99 47.84
C LYS A 9 -4.02 10.52 48.22
N THR A 10 -4.28 9.22 48.06
CA THR A 10 -5.05 8.43 49.04
C THR A 10 -4.36 7.08 49.25
N GLU A 11 -4.14 6.69 50.50
CA GLU A 11 -3.40 5.49 50.92
C GLU A 11 -4.36 4.43 51.52
N LYS A 12 -3.93 3.17 51.49
CA LYS A 12 -4.26 2.09 52.45
C LYS A 12 -3.20 0.98 52.29
N THR A 13 -2.12 1.00 53.07
CA THR A 13 -1.90 0.25 54.34
C THR A 13 -1.74 -1.28 54.19
N THR A 14 -0.47 -1.74 54.11
CA THR A 14 0.26 -2.65 55.06
C THR A 14 -0.51 -3.68 55.91
N PRO A 15 0.08 -4.85 56.31
CA PRO A 15 1.48 -4.96 56.75
C PRO A 15 2.29 -6.23 56.37
N GLU A 16 3.50 -6.23 56.91
CA GLU A 16 4.62 -7.17 56.78
C GLU A 16 4.35 -8.57 57.36
N GLN A 17 5.18 -9.55 56.95
CA GLN A 17 5.87 -10.39 57.92
C GLN A 17 7.24 -10.83 57.38
N SER A 18 8.29 -10.52 58.16
CA SER A 18 9.64 -11.01 57.97
C SER A 18 9.93 -12.10 58.99
N LEU A 19 10.85 -13.02 58.69
CA LEU A 19 11.70 -13.69 59.68
C LEU A 19 12.87 -14.39 58.99
N SER A 20 14.05 -14.23 59.58
CA SER A 20 15.32 -14.87 59.22
C SER A 20 15.55 -16.09 60.16
N THR A 21 16.66 -16.84 60.24
CA THR A 21 18.10 -16.59 59.94
C THR A 21 18.92 -17.91 60.03
N PHE A 22 20.14 -17.95 59.46
CA PHE A 22 21.31 -18.86 59.77
C PHE A 22 21.14 -20.39 59.53
N LEU A 23 22.17 -21.22 59.25
CA LEU A 23 23.64 -21.20 59.43
C LEU A 23 24.36 -21.75 58.15
N SER A 24 25.45 -21.12 57.65
CA SER A 24 26.87 -21.55 57.72
C SER A 24 27.15 -23.07 57.61
N ASN A 25 28.08 -23.57 56.81
CA ASN A 25 29.27 -22.95 56.20
C ASN A 25 29.58 -23.61 54.82
N ASP A 26 30.74 -23.53 54.13
CA ASP A 26 32.13 -23.20 54.52
C ASP A 26 32.95 -22.54 53.36
N SER A 27 34.25 -22.87 53.25
CA SER A 27 35.38 -22.17 52.60
C SER A 27 35.96 -22.92 51.36
N HIS A 28 36.89 -22.40 50.53
CA HIS A 28 38.04 -21.51 50.76
C HIS A 28 38.49 -20.71 49.50
N ALA A 29 39.00 -19.48 49.72
CA ALA A 29 40.00 -18.64 48.97
C ALA A 29 40.23 -18.83 47.44
N GLY A 30 40.39 -17.82 46.59
CA GLY A 30 40.57 -16.34 46.68
C GLY A 30 41.20 -15.83 45.34
N VAL A 31 41.81 -14.66 45.11
CA VAL A 31 42.14 -13.42 45.87
C VAL A 31 42.34 -12.25 44.85
N VAL A 32 41.70 -11.07 45.07
CA VAL A 32 42.08 -9.66 44.73
C VAL A 32 42.73 -9.37 43.33
N SER A 33 42.18 -8.50 42.47
CA SER A 33 42.36 -7.03 42.54
C SER A 33 41.40 -6.22 41.64
N GLU A 34 41.01 -5.02 42.09
CA GLU A 34 40.37 -3.91 41.34
C GLU A 34 41.33 -2.68 41.41
N PRO A 35 41.23 -1.60 40.58
CA PRO A 35 40.04 -0.73 40.50
C PRO A 35 39.71 -0.04 39.14
N HIS A 36 38.57 0.67 39.12
CA HIS A 36 38.08 1.82 38.30
C HIS A 36 39.05 2.54 37.30
N VAL A 37 38.62 3.20 36.21
CA VAL A 37 37.59 4.28 36.08
C VAL A 37 36.98 4.37 34.65
N LEU A 38 35.72 4.85 34.61
CA LEU A 38 34.87 5.44 33.54
C LEU A 38 35.55 6.00 32.26
N ASP A 39 34.91 5.84 31.08
CA ASP A 39 33.98 6.87 30.52
C ASP A 39 33.17 6.37 29.29
N GLU A 40 32.14 7.14 28.90
CA GLU A 40 31.13 6.82 27.88
C GLU A 40 31.53 7.27 26.44
N GLU A 41 31.04 6.59 25.39
CA GLU A 41 30.14 7.21 24.38
C GLU A 41 29.72 6.30 23.19
N SER A 42 28.40 6.23 22.98
CA SER A 42 27.66 6.12 21.69
C SER A 42 28.10 5.16 20.55
N GLY A 43 28.11 3.85 20.81
CA GLY A 43 27.94 2.85 19.75
C GLY A 43 26.47 2.69 19.33
N HIS A 44 26.10 3.00 18.09
CA HIS A 44 24.78 2.65 17.55
C HIS A 44 24.74 1.14 17.22
N ASP A 45 24.29 0.32 18.17
CA ASP A 45 24.09 -1.11 17.99
C ASP A 45 23.13 -1.41 16.83
N VAL A 46 23.69 -1.82 15.70
CA VAL A 46 22.94 -2.57 14.69
C VAL A 46 22.73 -3.96 15.28
N MET A 47 21.56 -4.17 15.91
CA MET A 47 21.14 -5.48 16.43
C MET A 47 21.09 -6.53 15.32
N THR A 48 22.24 -7.12 15.02
CA THR A 48 22.38 -8.38 14.29
C THR A 48 22.07 -9.51 15.25
N ALA A 49 20.79 -9.60 15.65
CA ALA A 49 20.29 -10.68 16.48
C ALA A 49 20.63 -12.02 15.81
N SER A 50 21.43 -12.83 16.51
CA SER A 50 21.88 -14.14 16.08
C SER A 50 20.71 -15.13 16.05
N PHE A 51 19.98 -15.15 14.95
CA PHE A 51 18.85 -16.05 14.79
C PHE A 51 19.31 -17.46 14.42
N SER A 52 19.47 -18.28 15.45
CA SER A 52 19.18 -19.70 15.35
C SER A 52 17.73 -19.87 14.90
N SER A 53 17.51 -20.39 13.70
CA SER A 53 16.19 -20.84 13.23
C SER A 53 15.80 -22.16 13.89
N GLN A 54 15.93 -22.26 15.23
CA GLN A 54 15.32 -23.36 15.96
C GLN A 54 13.81 -23.32 15.69
N PRO A 55 13.18 -24.47 15.35
CA PRO A 55 11.72 -24.54 15.40
C PRO A 55 11.30 -24.08 16.80
N PRO A 56 10.26 -23.23 16.93
CA PRO A 56 9.85 -22.72 18.24
C PRO A 56 9.69 -23.90 19.19
N LEU A 57 10.26 -23.81 20.40
CA LEU A 57 10.33 -24.93 21.35
C LEU A 57 8.95 -25.56 21.65
N ALA A 58 7.88 -24.80 21.43
CA ALA A 58 6.48 -25.26 21.45
C ALA A 58 6.15 -26.36 20.41
N ASP A 59 6.73 -26.35 19.21
CA ASP A 59 6.45 -27.37 18.18
C ASP A 59 6.85 -28.78 18.69
N LYS A 60 7.98 -28.91 19.40
CA LYS A 60 8.40 -30.20 19.98
C LYS A 60 7.51 -30.72 21.11
N GLN A 61 6.68 -29.86 21.73
CA GLN A 61 5.75 -30.28 22.78
C GLN A 61 4.32 -30.49 22.27
N LEU A 62 3.89 -29.79 21.22
CA LEU A 62 2.56 -30.00 20.61
C LEU A 62 2.54 -31.03 19.48
N GLU A 63 3.61 -31.21 18.70
CA GLU A 63 3.66 -32.20 17.61
C GLU A 63 3.98 -33.64 18.09
N ARG A 64 4.04 -33.87 19.41
CA ARG A 64 4.48 -35.15 20.00
C ARG A 64 3.52 -35.77 21.01
N SER A 65 2.36 -35.17 21.25
CA SER A 65 1.25 -35.80 21.98
C SER A 65 0.39 -36.59 21.00
N ASP A 66 0.69 -37.89 20.87
CA ASP A 66 -0.20 -38.96 20.38
C ASP A 66 -1.35 -38.50 19.46
N ASP A 67 -1.05 -38.34 18.15
CA ASP A 67 -2.02 -38.08 17.07
C ASP A 67 -2.84 -39.37 16.79
N ALA A 68 -3.38 -39.97 17.86
CA ALA A 68 -4.09 -41.24 17.93
C ALA A 68 -5.52 -41.07 17.41
N PHE A 69 -5.64 -40.78 16.12
CA PHE A 69 -6.92 -40.87 15.42
C PHE A 69 -7.44 -42.29 15.52
N HIS A 70 -8.56 -42.46 16.22
CA HIS A 70 -9.15 -43.78 16.42
C HIS A 70 -9.34 -44.51 15.09
N GLU A 71 -8.94 -45.77 15.08
CA GLU A 71 -9.29 -46.69 14.00
C GLU A 71 -10.79 -47.01 14.07
N VAL A 72 -11.36 -47.37 12.93
CA VAL A 72 -12.75 -47.80 12.85
C VAL A 72 -12.79 -49.31 13.06
N PRO A 73 -13.56 -49.83 14.04
CA PRO A 73 -13.69 -51.27 14.24
C PRO A 73 -14.27 -51.95 13.00
N VAL A 74 -13.67 -53.08 12.60
CA VAL A 74 -14.24 -53.94 11.57
C VAL A 74 -15.56 -54.54 12.10
N LEU A 75 -16.57 -54.67 11.23
CA LEU A 75 -17.79 -55.37 11.62
C LEU A 75 -17.51 -56.87 11.87
N PRO A 76 -17.85 -57.41 13.05
CA PRO A 76 -17.70 -58.83 13.35
C PRO A 76 -18.83 -59.65 12.71
N ASN A 77 -18.77 -60.99 12.84
CA ASN A 77 -19.84 -61.88 12.34
C ASN A 77 -21.19 -61.55 13.00
N ILE A 78 -22.17 -61.20 12.16
CA ILE A 78 -23.44 -60.58 12.54
C ILE A 78 -24.49 -61.65 12.89
N ILE A 79 -24.19 -62.46 13.91
CA ILE A 79 -25.06 -63.56 14.37
C ILE A 79 -26.09 -62.99 15.35
N VAL A 80 -27.34 -62.88 14.93
CA VAL A 80 -28.44 -62.37 15.77
C VAL A 80 -28.80 -63.37 16.87
N GLN A 81 -28.67 -62.95 18.13
CA GLN A 81 -29.15 -63.70 19.29
C GLN A 81 -30.61 -63.38 19.64
N ARG A 82 -31.02 -62.12 19.46
CA ARG A 82 -32.36 -61.63 19.80
C ARG A 82 -32.76 -60.51 18.85
N TYR A 83 -34.02 -60.48 18.43
CA TYR A 83 -34.58 -59.44 17.57
C TYR A 83 -35.95 -58.98 18.09
N GLU A 84 -36.13 -57.66 18.17
CA GLU A 84 -37.34 -56.97 18.62
C GLU A 84 -37.74 -55.95 17.55
N GLY A 85 -38.74 -56.25 16.72
CA GLY A 85 -39.13 -55.40 15.59
C GLY A 85 -40.10 -56.08 14.63
N GLU A 86 -40.38 -55.41 13.52
CA GLU A 86 -41.25 -55.93 12.46
C GLU A 86 -40.64 -57.16 11.76
N LYS A 87 -41.50 -58.04 11.24
CA LYS A 87 -41.11 -59.22 10.46
C LYS A 87 -42.04 -59.43 9.28
N HIS A 88 -41.46 -59.79 8.13
CA HIS A 88 -42.20 -60.17 6.94
C HIS A 88 -41.67 -61.50 6.42
N LEU A 89 -42.54 -62.50 6.20
CA LEU A 89 -42.17 -63.86 5.78
C LEU A 89 -41.04 -64.47 6.63
N GLU A 90 -41.21 -64.39 7.96
CA GLU A 90 -40.25 -64.82 9.01
C GLU A 90 -38.89 -64.06 9.04
N GLN A 91 -38.60 -63.21 8.06
CA GLN A 91 -37.40 -62.39 7.98
C GLN A 91 -37.56 -61.06 8.71
N PHE A 92 -36.47 -60.49 9.19
CA PHE A 92 -36.44 -59.14 9.77
C PHE A 92 -36.74 -58.10 8.67
N HIS A 93 -37.65 -57.19 8.96
CA HIS A 93 -38.11 -56.15 8.05
C HIS A 93 -38.56 -54.91 8.83
N GLY A 94 -38.67 -53.75 8.18
CA GLY A 94 -39.14 -52.52 8.83
C GLY A 94 -38.18 -52.02 9.92
N GLU A 95 -38.68 -51.29 10.91
CA GLU A 95 -37.87 -50.88 12.05
C GLU A 95 -37.72 -52.02 13.08
N GLY A 96 -36.50 -52.18 13.62
CA GLY A 96 -36.23 -53.16 14.65
C GLY A 96 -34.92 -52.96 15.40
N VAL A 97 -34.75 -53.75 16.47
CA VAL A 97 -33.55 -53.83 17.30
C VAL A 97 -33.02 -55.26 17.27
N ALA A 98 -31.77 -55.43 16.82
CA ALA A 98 -31.06 -56.71 16.86
C ALA A 98 -29.93 -56.67 17.89
N TYR A 99 -29.85 -57.72 18.70
CA TYR A 99 -28.76 -57.97 19.64
C TYR A 99 -27.94 -59.13 19.07
N PHE A 100 -26.65 -58.89 18.83
CA PHE A 100 -25.75 -59.86 18.19
C PHE A 100 -24.87 -60.58 19.21
N GLN A 101 -24.43 -61.78 18.83
CA GLN A 101 -23.38 -62.50 19.55
C GLN A 101 -22.12 -61.64 19.64
N GLY A 102 -21.52 -61.57 20.83
CA GLY A 102 -20.42 -60.64 21.14
C GLY A 102 -20.86 -59.35 21.85
N GLY A 103 -22.16 -59.07 21.94
CA GLY A 103 -22.69 -57.93 22.71
C GLY A 103 -22.91 -56.65 21.89
N HIS A 104 -22.77 -56.72 20.57
CA HIS A 104 -23.08 -55.62 19.66
C HIS A 104 -24.60 -55.46 19.50
N VAL A 105 -25.07 -54.23 19.25
CA VAL A 105 -26.50 -53.93 19.11
C VAL A 105 -26.73 -53.05 17.89
N TYR A 106 -27.72 -53.37 17.06
CA TYR A 106 -28.22 -52.48 16.01
C TYR A 106 -29.66 -52.09 16.28
N LYS A 107 -29.99 -50.82 16.04
CA LYS A 107 -31.36 -50.28 16.03
C LYS A 107 -31.56 -49.50 14.73
N GLY A 108 -32.50 -49.92 13.89
CA GLY A 108 -32.75 -49.26 12.62
C GLY A 108 -33.55 -50.11 11.64
N MET A 109 -33.41 -49.79 10.36
CA MET A 109 -34.15 -50.42 9.27
C MET A 109 -33.57 -51.79 8.87
N PHE A 110 -34.47 -52.74 8.66
CA PHE A 110 -34.18 -54.05 8.09
C PHE A 110 -34.91 -54.26 6.77
N SER A 111 -34.25 -54.94 5.83
CA SER A 111 -34.86 -55.42 4.59
C SER A 111 -34.37 -56.83 4.29
N VAL A 112 -35.28 -57.76 4.04
CA VAL A 112 -34.95 -59.17 3.69
C VAL A 112 -33.96 -59.81 4.67
N GLY A 113 -34.15 -59.56 5.98
CA GLY A 113 -33.31 -60.12 7.04
C GLY A 113 -31.95 -59.43 7.29
N VAL A 114 -31.58 -58.40 6.51
CA VAL A 114 -30.31 -57.67 6.66
C VAL A 114 -30.52 -56.21 7.07
N MET A 115 -29.55 -55.62 7.77
CA MET A 115 -29.53 -54.19 8.08
C MET A 115 -29.41 -53.40 6.78
N HIS A 116 -30.38 -52.53 6.50
CA HIS A 116 -30.49 -51.81 5.23
C HIS A 116 -31.36 -50.56 5.40
N GLY A 117 -30.88 -49.40 4.95
CA GLY A 117 -31.44 -48.08 5.29
C GLY A 117 -30.73 -47.47 6.50
N HIS A 118 -31.35 -46.49 7.16
CA HIS A 118 -30.74 -45.82 8.31
C HIS A 118 -30.78 -46.68 9.58
N GLY A 119 -29.73 -46.58 10.40
CA GLY A 119 -29.71 -47.17 11.73
C GLY A 119 -28.49 -46.77 12.56
N LEU A 120 -28.53 -47.16 13.83
CA LEU A 120 -27.49 -47.02 14.84
C LEU A 120 -26.93 -48.40 15.19
N TYR A 121 -25.65 -48.63 14.91
CA TYR A 121 -24.89 -49.78 15.38
C TYR A 121 -23.98 -49.38 16.54
N THR A 122 -24.05 -50.10 17.65
CA THR A 122 -23.19 -49.95 18.81
C THR A 122 -22.34 -51.21 18.95
N TRP A 123 -21.02 -51.06 18.88
CA TRP A 123 -20.08 -52.15 19.13
C TRP A 123 -19.98 -52.44 20.63
N ALA A 124 -19.54 -53.66 20.98
CA ALA A 124 -19.37 -54.08 22.37
C ALA A 124 -18.28 -53.30 23.13
N ASP A 125 -17.34 -52.67 22.40
CA ASP A 125 -16.35 -51.74 22.93
C ASP A 125 -16.91 -50.32 23.17
N GLY A 126 -18.19 -50.09 22.87
CA GLY A 126 -18.88 -48.81 23.06
C GLY A 126 -18.72 -47.80 21.91
N VAL A 127 -17.97 -48.12 20.85
CA VAL A 127 -17.99 -47.32 19.60
C VAL A 127 -19.40 -47.37 19.00
N LYS A 128 -19.82 -46.27 18.38
CA LYS A 128 -21.13 -46.14 17.73
C LYS A 128 -20.97 -45.66 16.30
N TYR A 129 -21.83 -46.15 15.42
CA TYR A 129 -22.04 -45.62 14.07
C TYR A 129 -23.54 -45.39 13.86
N GLU A 130 -23.91 -44.17 13.48
CA GLU A 130 -25.27 -43.78 13.12
C GLU A 130 -25.28 -43.26 11.68
N GLY A 131 -25.98 -43.94 10.77
CA GLY A 131 -25.92 -43.62 9.34
C GLY A 131 -26.61 -44.64 8.46
N GLU A 132 -26.25 -44.64 7.17
CA GLU A 132 -26.80 -45.56 6.17
C GLU A 132 -26.13 -46.93 6.20
N PHE A 133 -26.93 -47.97 6.01
CA PHE A 133 -26.49 -49.35 5.81
C PHE A 133 -27.04 -49.87 4.48
N ALA A 134 -26.28 -50.71 3.79
CA ALA A 134 -26.87 -51.67 2.88
C ALA A 134 -26.20 -53.04 3.03
N PHE A 135 -27.03 -54.09 3.05
CA PHE A 135 -26.57 -55.48 3.11
C PHE A 135 -25.61 -55.74 4.29
N ASN A 136 -25.99 -55.21 5.46
CA ASN A 136 -25.21 -55.25 6.71
C ASN A 136 -23.95 -54.38 6.77
N VAL A 137 -23.64 -53.56 5.76
CA VAL A 137 -22.40 -52.75 5.71
C VAL A 137 -22.71 -51.24 5.85
N PRO A 138 -22.03 -50.50 6.74
CA PRO A 138 -22.11 -49.04 6.83
C PRO A 138 -21.58 -48.39 5.57
N MET A 139 -22.33 -47.41 5.05
CA MET A 139 -22.00 -46.71 3.81
C MET A 139 -22.69 -45.34 3.75
N GLY A 140 -22.67 -44.67 2.60
CA GLY A 140 -23.34 -43.39 2.40
C GLY A 140 -22.79 -42.33 3.36
N HIS A 141 -23.67 -41.61 4.04
CA HIS A 141 -23.27 -40.71 5.13
C HIS A 141 -23.55 -41.31 6.50
N GLY A 142 -22.67 -41.02 7.46
CA GLY A 142 -22.90 -41.36 8.86
C GLY A 142 -21.88 -40.78 9.83
N THR A 143 -22.18 -41.00 11.11
CA THR A 143 -21.44 -40.46 12.25
C THR A 143 -20.86 -41.58 13.08
N TYR A 144 -19.53 -41.64 13.19
CA TYR A 144 -18.85 -42.47 14.19
C TYR A 144 -18.63 -41.67 15.47
N THR A 145 -18.88 -42.29 16.62
CA THR A 145 -18.58 -41.72 17.95
C THR A 145 -17.80 -42.73 18.77
N TRP A 146 -16.65 -42.30 19.31
CA TRP A 146 -15.77 -43.12 20.15
C TRP A 146 -16.00 -42.84 21.65
N LEU A 147 -15.51 -43.73 22.52
CA LEU A 147 -15.72 -43.67 23.97
C LEU A 147 -15.20 -42.39 24.64
N ASP A 148 -14.17 -41.78 24.08
CA ASP A 148 -13.60 -40.51 24.57
C ASP A 148 -14.46 -39.29 24.20
N GLY A 149 -15.52 -39.48 23.41
CA GLY A 149 -16.36 -38.42 22.86
C GLY A 149 -15.84 -37.85 21.54
N SER A 150 -14.71 -38.32 21.01
CA SER A 150 -14.27 -37.96 19.66
C SER A 150 -15.31 -38.46 18.65
N CYS A 151 -15.50 -37.72 17.55
CA CYS A 151 -16.46 -38.09 16.52
C CYS A 151 -15.96 -37.82 15.09
N TYR A 152 -16.53 -38.56 14.15
CA TYR A 152 -16.40 -38.35 12.71
C TYR A 152 -17.80 -38.24 12.13
N GLU A 153 -18.03 -37.27 11.27
CA GLU A 153 -19.29 -37.05 10.54
C GLU A 153 -18.95 -36.85 9.07
N GLY A 154 -19.44 -37.71 8.18
CA GLY A 154 -19.16 -37.60 6.74
C GLY A 154 -19.44 -38.86 5.95
N GLU A 155 -18.83 -38.95 4.78
CA GLU A 155 -18.92 -40.10 3.89
C GLU A 155 -18.25 -41.35 4.48
N VAL A 156 -18.86 -42.50 4.22
CA VAL A 156 -18.39 -43.82 4.65
C VAL A 156 -18.53 -44.80 3.48
N CYS A 157 -17.49 -45.58 3.25
CA CYS A 157 -17.50 -46.63 2.23
C CYS A 157 -17.04 -47.93 2.86
N SER A 158 -17.82 -49.00 2.71
CA SER A 158 -17.47 -50.34 3.22
C SER A 158 -17.08 -50.38 4.71
N GLY A 159 -17.78 -49.61 5.55
CA GLY A 159 -17.51 -49.55 6.99
C GLY A 159 -16.27 -48.74 7.41
N ILE A 160 -15.66 -47.94 6.52
CA ILE A 160 -14.49 -47.09 6.84
C ILE A 160 -14.66 -45.65 6.34
N ARG A 161 -14.00 -44.69 7.00
CA ARG A 161 -14.08 -43.25 6.63
C ARG A 161 -13.48 -43.07 5.23
N HIS A 162 -14.22 -42.42 4.33
CA HIS A 162 -13.86 -42.19 2.94
C HIS A 162 -14.49 -40.87 2.48
N GLY A 163 -14.17 -40.37 1.29
CA GLY A 163 -14.85 -39.20 0.71
C GLY A 163 -14.57 -37.93 1.51
N VAL A 164 -15.58 -37.08 1.74
CA VAL A 164 -15.47 -35.87 2.55
C VAL A 164 -16.05 -36.10 3.96
N GLY A 165 -15.35 -35.63 4.98
CA GLY A 165 -15.82 -35.72 6.36
C GLY A 165 -15.10 -34.82 7.35
N THR A 166 -15.77 -34.55 8.48
CA THR A 166 -15.27 -33.78 9.62
C THR A 166 -14.93 -34.74 10.76
N TYR A 167 -13.71 -34.68 11.28
CA TYR A 167 -13.34 -35.32 12.55
C TYR A 167 -13.11 -34.28 13.63
N ARG A 168 -13.61 -34.56 14.83
CA ARG A 168 -13.42 -33.75 16.04
C ARG A 168 -12.80 -34.66 17.10
N CYS A 169 -11.63 -34.31 17.58
CA CYS A 169 -11.12 -34.92 18.81
C CYS A 169 -11.85 -34.30 20.01
N ALA A 170 -12.17 -35.09 21.02
CA ALA A 170 -12.69 -34.58 22.28
C ALA A 170 -11.57 -34.24 23.28
N ASN A 171 -10.50 -35.03 23.28
CA ASN A 171 -9.36 -34.88 24.20
C ASN A 171 -8.39 -33.77 23.79
N SER A 172 -8.44 -33.33 22.52
CA SER A 172 -7.70 -32.16 22.02
C SER A 172 -8.65 -31.27 21.24
N SER A 173 -8.43 -29.96 21.24
CA SER A 173 -9.24 -28.99 20.47
C SER A 173 -9.04 -29.08 18.94
N VAL A 174 -8.61 -30.23 18.43
CA VAL A 174 -8.26 -30.47 17.04
C VAL A 174 -9.51 -30.88 16.24
N ILE A 175 -9.75 -30.16 15.16
CA ILE A 175 -10.83 -30.43 14.21
C ILE A 175 -10.22 -30.55 12.81
N TYR A 176 -10.40 -31.70 12.15
CA TYR A 176 -10.10 -31.86 10.74
C TYR A 176 -11.38 -31.78 9.91
N ARG A 177 -11.33 -31.09 8.77
CA ARG A 177 -12.37 -31.09 7.74
C ARG A 177 -11.71 -31.30 6.39
N GLY A 178 -12.13 -32.30 5.63
CA GLY A 178 -11.58 -32.51 4.30
C GLY A 178 -11.77 -33.92 3.79
N GLN A 179 -10.90 -34.29 2.85
CA GLN A 179 -10.95 -35.57 2.17
C GLN A 179 -10.29 -36.70 3.01
N TRP A 180 -10.85 -37.90 2.86
CA TRP A 180 -10.47 -39.13 3.54
C TRP A 180 -10.32 -40.27 2.53
N HIS A 181 -9.27 -41.06 2.70
CA HIS A 181 -9.04 -42.26 1.91
C HIS A 181 -8.59 -43.39 2.86
N HIS A 182 -9.39 -44.46 2.92
CA HIS A 182 -9.20 -45.61 3.81
C HIS A 182 -8.85 -45.23 5.25
N SER A 183 -9.75 -44.46 5.89
CA SER A 183 -9.62 -43.97 7.27
C SER A 183 -8.42 -43.04 7.56
N LYS A 184 -7.69 -42.57 6.55
CA LYS A 184 -6.62 -41.56 6.66
C LYS A 184 -7.01 -40.24 5.99
N ARG A 185 -6.54 -39.11 6.54
CA ARG A 185 -6.60 -37.79 5.89
C ARG A 185 -5.81 -37.85 4.59
N HIS A 186 -6.42 -37.49 3.47
CA HIS A 186 -5.82 -37.61 2.13
C HIS A 186 -6.45 -36.59 1.18
N GLY A 187 -5.70 -36.01 0.24
CA GLY A 187 -6.21 -34.95 -0.63
C GLY A 187 -6.27 -33.61 0.09
N LYS A 188 -7.27 -32.78 -0.20
CA LYS A 188 -7.39 -31.44 0.40
C LYS A 188 -8.13 -31.45 1.73
N GLY A 189 -7.64 -30.67 2.69
CA GLY A 189 -8.33 -30.46 3.95
C GLY A 189 -7.73 -29.38 4.85
N THR A 190 -8.50 -29.03 5.88
CA THR A 190 -8.17 -28.04 6.90
C THR A 190 -8.08 -28.71 8.26
N ILE A 191 -6.98 -28.47 8.99
CA ILE A 191 -6.83 -28.83 10.41
C ILE A 191 -6.88 -27.54 11.23
N TYR A 192 -7.84 -27.43 12.14
CA TYR A 192 -7.84 -26.44 13.22
C TYR A 192 -7.21 -27.07 14.46
N TYR A 193 -6.34 -26.35 15.15
CA TYR A 193 -5.63 -26.83 16.34
C TYR A 193 -6.16 -26.25 17.65
N ASN A 194 -7.11 -25.31 17.58
CA ASN A 194 -7.74 -24.66 18.72
C ASN A 194 -9.21 -24.30 18.45
N GLN A 195 -9.98 -24.10 19.52
CA GLN A 195 -11.43 -23.88 19.44
C GLN A 195 -11.78 -22.52 18.81
N GLU A 196 -10.91 -21.50 19.00
CA GLU A 196 -11.07 -20.17 18.41
C GLU A 196 -10.75 -20.14 16.91
N ALA A 197 -10.31 -21.26 16.32
CA ALA A 197 -9.91 -21.41 14.91
C ALA A 197 -8.82 -20.42 14.43
N THR A 198 -8.04 -19.84 15.35
CA THR A 198 -6.95 -18.90 15.02
C THR A 198 -5.63 -19.59 14.64
N SER A 199 -5.45 -20.86 15.04
CA SER A 199 -4.33 -21.70 14.64
C SER A 199 -4.81 -22.84 13.75
N TRP A 200 -4.43 -22.82 12.48
CA TRP A 200 -4.88 -23.79 11.48
C TRP A 200 -3.82 -24.13 10.43
N TYR A 201 -4.05 -25.22 9.70
CA TYR A 201 -3.38 -25.63 8.47
C TYR A 201 -4.45 -25.89 7.41
N GLU A 202 -4.24 -25.45 6.18
CA GLU A 202 -5.08 -25.77 5.02
C GLU A 202 -4.17 -26.15 3.85
N GLY A 203 -4.40 -27.29 3.23
CA GLY A 203 -3.57 -27.73 2.11
C GLY A 203 -3.77 -29.18 1.74
N GLU A 204 -2.75 -29.74 1.11
CA GLU A 204 -2.70 -31.15 0.71
C GLU A 204 -2.22 -32.03 1.89
N LEU A 205 -2.83 -33.22 1.98
CA LEU A 205 -2.47 -34.28 2.92
C LEU A 205 -2.31 -35.60 2.18
N VAL A 206 -1.33 -36.40 2.58
CA VAL A 206 -1.13 -37.75 2.07
C VAL A 206 -0.92 -38.67 3.26
N ASN A 207 -1.85 -39.59 3.47
CA ASN A 207 -1.78 -40.62 4.53
C ASN A 207 -1.53 -40.02 5.94
N ASN A 208 -2.36 -39.05 6.32
CA ASN A 208 -2.26 -38.23 7.55
C ASN A 208 -1.14 -37.19 7.60
N ASN A 209 -0.15 -37.20 6.71
CA ASN A 209 0.94 -36.22 6.69
C ASN A 209 0.57 -35.00 5.83
N ARG A 210 1.01 -33.80 6.24
CA ARG A 210 1.05 -32.61 5.38
C ARG A 210 2.14 -32.82 4.32
N GLU A 211 1.75 -32.69 3.06
CA GLU A 211 2.57 -32.92 1.86
C GLU A 211 2.10 -31.96 0.76
N GLY A 212 2.89 -31.70 -0.28
CA GLY A 212 2.45 -30.83 -1.38
C GLY A 212 2.33 -29.37 -0.94
N TRP A 213 1.35 -28.62 -1.47
CA TRP A 213 1.17 -27.20 -1.12
C TRP A 213 0.21 -27.00 0.06
N GLY A 214 0.55 -26.06 0.97
CA GLY A 214 -0.32 -25.73 2.10
C GLY A 214 0.06 -24.46 2.86
N VAL A 215 -0.93 -23.90 3.54
CA VAL A 215 -0.86 -22.69 4.37
C VAL A 215 -1.04 -23.04 5.84
N ARG A 216 -0.20 -22.49 6.72
CA ARG A 216 -0.24 -22.67 8.19
C ARG A 216 -0.26 -21.32 8.87
N CYS A 217 -1.37 -21.00 9.56
CA CYS A 217 -1.48 -19.85 10.45
C CYS A 217 -1.20 -20.30 11.90
N TYR A 218 -0.07 -19.89 12.47
CA TYR A 218 0.36 -20.27 13.82
C TYR A 218 -0.42 -19.48 14.90
N PRO A 219 -0.47 -19.94 16.17
CA PRO A 219 -1.16 -19.22 17.26
C PRO A 219 -0.72 -17.77 17.47
N SER A 220 0.53 -17.46 17.12
CA SER A 220 1.12 -16.10 17.11
C SER A 220 0.59 -15.17 16.00
N GLY A 221 -0.25 -15.66 15.09
CA GLY A 221 -0.63 -14.98 13.84
C GLY A 221 0.43 -15.06 12.73
N ASN A 222 1.61 -15.64 12.97
CA ASN A 222 2.59 -15.89 11.92
C ASN A 222 2.00 -16.82 10.85
N LEU A 223 2.44 -16.67 9.60
CA LEU A 223 1.90 -17.40 8.46
C LEU A 223 3.02 -18.06 7.66
N TYR A 224 2.93 -19.36 7.40
CA TYR A 224 3.69 -20.03 6.33
C TYR A 224 2.74 -20.37 5.18
N GLU A 225 3.19 -20.18 3.95
CA GLU A 225 2.54 -20.59 2.71
C GLU A 225 3.61 -21.20 1.81
N GLY A 226 3.46 -22.45 1.39
CA GLY A 226 4.45 -23.08 0.54
C GLY A 226 4.34 -24.59 0.50
N GLN A 227 5.41 -25.22 0.03
CA GLN A 227 5.55 -26.66 -0.04
C GLN A 227 5.80 -27.28 1.36
N TRP A 228 5.30 -28.50 1.52
CA TRP A 228 5.42 -29.35 2.70
C TRP A 228 5.88 -30.74 2.26
N ARG A 229 6.69 -31.39 3.11
CA ARG A 229 7.08 -32.79 2.96
C ARG A 229 7.14 -33.44 4.31
N ASN A 230 6.48 -34.58 4.51
CA ASN A 230 6.47 -35.33 5.77
C ASN A 230 6.23 -34.44 7.01
N ASN A 231 5.19 -33.59 6.97
CA ASN A 231 4.83 -32.62 8.01
C ASN A 231 5.77 -31.42 8.23
N VAL A 232 6.93 -31.33 7.57
CA VAL A 232 7.83 -30.17 7.68
C VAL A 232 7.77 -29.27 6.44
N ARG A 233 8.09 -27.98 6.63
CA ARG A 233 8.27 -27.03 5.53
C ARG A 233 9.45 -27.45 4.67
N HIS A 234 9.27 -27.49 3.35
CA HIS A 234 10.28 -27.95 2.40
C HIS A 234 10.04 -27.29 1.05
N GLY A 235 11.06 -27.19 0.18
CA GLY A 235 10.92 -26.64 -1.17
C GLY A 235 10.59 -25.14 -1.17
N GLU A 236 9.84 -24.66 -2.15
CA GLU A 236 9.50 -23.23 -2.23
C GLU A 236 8.46 -22.83 -1.19
N GLY A 237 8.71 -21.74 -0.45
CA GLY A 237 7.76 -21.23 0.53
C GLY A 237 8.06 -19.84 1.09
N ARG A 238 7.03 -19.23 1.65
CA ARG A 238 7.01 -17.89 2.25
C ARG A 238 6.59 -17.97 3.71
N MET A 239 7.41 -17.40 4.60
CA MET A 239 7.09 -17.22 6.01
C MET A 239 6.91 -15.73 6.32
N ARG A 240 5.90 -15.39 7.11
CA ARG A 240 5.62 -14.03 7.59
C ARG A 240 5.56 -14.05 9.11
N TRP A 241 6.51 -13.37 9.75
CA TRP A 241 6.53 -13.17 11.19
C TRP A 241 5.90 -11.82 11.51
N LEU A 242 4.58 -11.80 11.76
CA LEU A 242 3.81 -10.56 11.83
C LEU A 242 4.27 -9.66 12.98
N GLN A 243 4.46 -10.24 14.17
CA GLN A 243 4.89 -9.50 15.37
C GLN A 243 6.30 -8.92 15.25
N LEU A 244 7.19 -9.58 14.50
CA LEU A 244 8.56 -9.14 14.26
C LEU A 244 8.68 -8.15 13.08
N GLY A 245 7.61 -7.98 12.29
CA GLY A 245 7.67 -7.24 11.03
C GLY A 245 8.64 -7.88 10.03
N GLN A 246 8.72 -9.21 9.95
CA GLN A 246 9.67 -9.90 9.07
C GLN A 246 8.97 -10.84 8.08
N GLN A 247 9.64 -11.07 6.96
CA GLN A 247 9.22 -12.03 5.94
C GLN A 247 10.43 -12.74 5.33
N TYR A 248 10.27 -14.00 4.98
CA TYR A 248 11.16 -14.73 4.09
C TYR A 248 10.36 -15.31 2.92
N SER A 249 10.96 -15.36 1.74
CA SER A 249 10.43 -16.07 0.56
C SER A 249 11.61 -16.72 -0.16
N GLY A 250 11.59 -18.04 -0.33
CA GLY A 250 12.72 -18.78 -0.89
C GLY A 250 12.61 -20.28 -0.66
N ILE A 251 13.75 -20.98 -0.77
CA ILE A 251 13.81 -22.42 -0.56
C ILE A 251 13.87 -22.77 0.93
N TRP A 252 13.20 -23.85 1.29
CA TRP A 252 13.18 -24.46 2.61
C TRP A 252 13.70 -25.88 2.53
N GLU A 253 14.51 -26.27 3.50
CA GLU A 253 14.95 -27.65 3.66
C GLU A 253 14.74 -28.07 5.12
N ASN A 254 14.06 -29.19 5.34
CA ASN A 254 13.81 -29.79 6.66
C ASN A 254 13.33 -28.79 7.73
N GLY A 255 12.47 -27.84 7.33
CA GLY A 255 11.91 -26.83 8.22
C GLY A 255 12.72 -25.52 8.35
N VAL A 256 13.93 -25.41 7.79
CA VAL A 256 14.79 -24.20 7.86
C VAL A 256 15.02 -23.57 6.48
N GLN A 257 15.45 -22.31 6.46
CA GLN A 257 15.73 -21.56 5.22
C GLN A 257 17.03 -22.07 4.59
N HIS A 258 17.01 -22.32 3.28
CA HIS A 258 18.15 -22.87 2.53
C HIS A 258 18.15 -22.32 1.10
N GLY A 259 19.28 -22.41 0.38
CA GLY A 259 19.38 -22.05 -1.04
C GLY A 259 19.04 -20.58 -1.30
N GLN A 260 18.58 -20.28 -2.50
CA GLN A 260 18.21 -18.92 -2.88
C GLN A 260 16.93 -18.45 -2.15
N GLY A 261 16.96 -17.21 -1.65
CA GLY A 261 15.79 -16.58 -1.06
C GLY A 261 15.96 -15.10 -0.77
N THR A 262 14.85 -14.47 -0.40
CA THR A 262 14.75 -13.07 0.01
C THR A 262 14.23 -12.99 1.45
N HIS A 263 14.97 -12.30 2.33
CA HIS A 263 14.54 -11.97 3.69
C HIS A 263 14.32 -10.46 3.80
N THR A 264 13.14 -10.06 4.25
CA THR A 264 12.71 -8.66 4.38
C THR A 264 12.42 -8.34 5.85
N TRP A 265 13.04 -7.29 6.37
CA TRP A 265 12.76 -6.71 7.68
C TRP A 265 12.02 -5.38 7.49
N PHE A 266 10.72 -5.37 7.73
CA PHE A 266 9.90 -4.15 7.72
C PHE A 266 10.18 -3.37 9.02
N LEU A 267 10.92 -2.27 8.88
CA LEU A 267 11.05 -1.27 9.95
C LEU A 267 9.69 -0.57 10.12
N ARG A 268 9.46 0.01 11.31
CA ARG A 268 8.18 0.66 11.70
C ARG A 268 7.56 1.44 10.53
N ARG A 269 6.28 1.21 10.25
CA ARG A 269 5.50 2.11 9.37
C ARG A 269 5.62 3.51 9.93
N VAL A 270 6.30 4.39 9.22
CA VAL A 270 6.36 5.82 9.55
C VAL A 270 5.01 6.41 9.17
N THR A 271 4.38 7.10 10.12
CA THR A 271 3.17 7.90 9.92
C THR A 271 3.32 8.76 8.66
N GLY A 272 2.47 8.55 7.65
CA GLY A 272 2.53 9.27 6.37
C GLY A 272 3.50 8.72 5.32
N SER A 273 4.06 7.51 5.49
CA SER A 273 4.86 6.85 4.42
C SER A 273 4.08 5.72 3.76
N GLN A 274 3.82 5.84 2.46
CA GLN A 274 3.16 4.82 1.64
C GLN A 274 3.91 3.48 1.63
N TYR A 275 5.24 3.51 1.70
CA TYR A 275 6.10 2.33 1.59
C TYR A 275 6.76 2.04 2.93
N PRO A 276 6.70 0.81 3.46
CA PRO A 276 7.44 0.47 4.66
C PRO A 276 8.93 0.68 4.39
N LEU A 277 9.62 1.39 5.29
CA LEU A 277 11.07 1.32 5.36
C LEU A 277 11.42 -0.14 5.59
N ARG A 278 12.27 -0.73 4.75
CA ARG A 278 12.65 -2.13 4.89
C ARG A 278 14.13 -2.31 4.62
N ASN A 279 14.73 -3.20 5.39
CA ASN A 279 15.96 -3.85 4.97
C ASN A 279 15.58 -5.11 4.20
N GLU A 280 16.34 -5.47 3.17
CA GLU A 280 16.04 -6.62 2.33
C GLU A 280 17.35 -7.30 1.90
N TYR A 281 17.50 -8.58 2.25
CA TYR A 281 18.55 -9.43 1.73
C TYR A 281 17.99 -10.33 0.63
N THR A 282 18.69 -10.47 -0.49
CA THR A 282 18.41 -11.48 -1.52
C THR A 282 19.71 -12.19 -1.90
N GLY A 283 19.76 -13.51 -1.78
CA GLY A 283 20.95 -14.32 -2.01
C GLY A 283 20.84 -15.73 -1.44
N ASP A 284 21.96 -16.42 -1.27
CA ASP A 284 22.00 -17.78 -0.72
C ASP A 284 21.80 -17.81 0.81
N PHE A 285 21.22 -18.92 1.27
CA PHE A 285 21.04 -19.31 2.65
C PHE A 285 21.57 -20.73 2.89
N VAL A 286 22.23 -20.96 4.02
CA VAL A 286 22.63 -22.29 4.49
C VAL A 286 22.20 -22.40 5.95
N GLN A 287 21.31 -23.36 6.25
CA GLN A 287 20.83 -23.66 7.62
C GLN A 287 20.30 -22.41 8.36
N GLY A 288 19.51 -21.58 7.69
CA GLY A 288 18.96 -20.34 8.26
C GLY A 288 19.88 -19.11 8.20
N LEU A 289 21.16 -19.28 7.85
CA LEU A 289 22.15 -18.20 7.81
C LEU A 289 22.37 -17.71 6.37
N ARG A 290 22.48 -16.40 6.16
CA ARG A 290 22.91 -15.82 4.88
C ARG A 290 24.35 -16.26 4.58
N HIS A 291 24.58 -16.76 3.37
CA HIS A 291 25.84 -17.35 2.93
C HIS A 291 26.04 -17.06 1.43
N GLY A 292 27.13 -17.50 0.83
CA GLY A 292 27.31 -17.50 -0.64
C GLY A 292 27.31 -16.08 -1.23
N GLN A 293 26.59 -15.86 -2.33
CA GLN A 293 26.48 -14.54 -2.96
C GLN A 293 25.15 -13.88 -2.57
N GLY A 294 25.18 -12.59 -2.25
CA GLY A 294 23.98 -11.88 -1.82
C GLY A 294 24.05 -10.36 -1.89
N SER A 295 22.87 -9.75 -2.09
CA SER A 295 22.66 -8.30 -2.05
C SER A 295 21.84 -7.93 -0.83
N PHE A 296 22.22 -6.87 -0.11
CA PHE A 296 21.48 -6.33 1.03
C PHE A 296 21.18 -4.85 0.83
N TYR A 297 19.90 -4.56 0.62
CA TYR A 297 19.34 -3.23 0.53
C TYR A 297 19.00 -2.74 1.94
N TYR A 298 19.56 -1.59 2.32
CA TYR A 298 19.25 -0.94 3.60
C TYR A 298 18.16 0.11 3.40
N ALA A 299 17.27 0.25 4.37
CA ALA A 299 16.19 1.26 4.34
C ALA A 299 16.69 2.71 4.24
N SER A 300 17.97 2.95 4.55
CA SER A 300 18.67 4.22 4.38
C SER A 300 19.10 4.53 2.93
N GLY A 301 18.78 3.66 1.96
CA GLY A 301 19.27 3.76 0.57
C GLY A 301 20.72 3.29 0.36
N ALA A 302 21.34 2.68 1.37
CA ALA A 302 22.63 2.01 1.20
C ALA A 302 22.44 0.60 0.62
N LEU A 303 23.45 0.05 -0.05
CA LEU A 303 23.40 -1.26 -0.69
C LEU A 303 24.75 -1.98 -0.52
N TYR A 304 24.73 -3.23 -0.05
CA TYR A 304 25.85 -4.16 -0.21
C TYR A 304 25.53 -5.18 -1.31
N LYS A 305 26.53 -5.57 -2.11
CA LYS A 305 26.49 -6.74 -2.98
C LYS A 305 27.84 -7.43 -2.98
N GLY A 306 27.88 -8.70 -2.60
CA GLY A 306 29.13 -9.46 -2.50
C GLY A 306 28.94 -10.79 -1.79
N GLU A 307 30.04 -11.36 -1.31
CA GLU A 307 30.02 -12.61 -0.56
C GLU A 307 29.47 -12.44 0.86
N TRP A 308 28.86 -13.51 1.36
CA TRP A 308 28.31 -13.63 2.71
C TRP A 308 28.76 -14.93 3.34
N LYS A 309 29.02 -14.89 4.65
CA LYS A 309 29.32 -16.05 5.47
C LYS A 309 28.68 -15.88 6.83
N ASP A 310 27.87 -16.86 7.21
CA ASP A 310 27.26 -17.00 8.53
C ASP A 310 26.61 -15.70 9.04
N ASN A 311 25.74 -15.12 8.19
CA ASN A 311 25.05 -13.84 8.38
C ASN A 311 25.89 -12.55 8.30
N LYS A 312 27.18 -12.62 7.99
CA LYS A 312 28.06 -11.45 7.85
C LYS A 312 28.53 -11.26 6.41
N LYS A 313 28.85 -10.03 6.01
CA LYS A 313 29.57 -9.77 4.76
C LYS A 313 30.97 -10.39 4.86
N HIS A 314 31.40 -11.02 3.78
CA HIS A 314 32.73 -11.63 3.67
C HIS A 314 33.25 -11.49 2.24
N GLY A 315 34.46 -12.00 1.96
CA GLY A 315 35.02 -12.10 0.62
C GLY A 315 35.03 -10.78 -0.15
N GLN A 316 34.90 -10.83 -1.48
CA GLN A 316 34.86 -9.63 -2.30
C GLN A 316 33.44 -9.02 -2.32
N GLY A 317 33.35 -7.70 -2.18
CA GLY A 317 32.08 -7.00 -2.12
C GLY A 317 32.12 -5.53 -2.54
N LYS A 318 30.96 -5.04 -2.96
CA LYS A 318 30.66 -3.65 -3.30
C LYS A 318 29.68 -3.07 -2.29
N PHE A 319 30.06 -1.97 -1.64
CA PHE A 319 29.20 -1.23 -0.71
C PHE A 319 28.95 0.19 -1.22
N ILE A 320 27.68 0.51 -1.46
CA ILE A 320 27.20 1.85 -1.79
C ILE A 320 26.65 2.45 -0.49
N PHE A 321 27.31 3.49 0.00
CA PHE A 321 26.94 4.19 1.22
C PHE A 321 25.68 5.04 1.02
N LYS A 322 24.99 5.39 2.12
CA LYS A 322 23.79 6.27 2.12
C LYS A 322 23.97 7.64 1.44
N ASN A 323 25.22 8.07 1.22
CA ASN A 323 25.58 9.33 0.57
C ASN A 323 25.99 9.15 -0.92
N GLY A 324 25.85 7.95 -1.48
CA GLY A 324 26.21 7.61 -2.86
C GLY A 324 27.71 7.31 -3.09
N ARG A 325 28.56 7.36 -2.06
CA ARG A 325 29.95 6.87 -2.19
C ARG A 325 29.97 5.36 -2.40
N ILE A 326 31.02 4.86 -3.04
CA ILE A 326 31.22 3.44 -3.33
C ILE A 326 32.54 2.98 -2.72
N PHE A 327 32.52 1.80 -2.10
CA PHE A 327 33.69 0.99 -1.77
C PHE A 327 33.58 -0.35 -2.52
N GLU A 328 34.69 -0.82 -3.10
CA GLU A 328 34.82 -2.13 -3.72
C GLU A 328 36.12 -2.77 -3.23
N GLY A 329 36.03 -3.92 -2.57
CA GLY A 329 37.17 -4.59 -1.96
C GLY A 329 36.76 -5.74 -1.03
N GLU A 330 37.71 -6.22 -0.23
CA GLU A 330 37.50 -7.37 0.66
C GLU A 330 36.76 -7.01 1.96
N PHE A 331 35.90 -7.91 2.41
CA PHE A 331 35.17 -7.87 3.67
C PHE A 331 35.52 -9.08 4.56
N VAL A 332 35.71 -8.83 5.85
CA VAL A 332 35.94 -9.86 6.88
C VAL A 332 35.01 -9.59 8.06
N ASP A 333 34.11 -10.54 8.34
CA ASP A 333 33.16 -10.46 9.44
C ASP A 333 32.42 -9.11 9.53
N ASP A 334 31.78 -8.68 8.44
CA ASP A 334 31.13 -7.36 8.24
C ASP A 334 32.03 -6.12 8.12
N HIS A 335 33.34 -6.23 8.38
CA HIS A 335 34.31 -5.13 8.29
C HIS A 335 34.96 -5.04 6.90
N MET A 336 35.28 -3.82 6.44
CA MET A 336 36.05 -3.60 5.21
C MET A 336 37.54 -3.76 5.51
N ALA A 337 38.23 -4.70 4.85
CA ALA A 337 39.61 -5.06 5.19
C ALA A 337 40.65 -3.97 4.84
N GLU A 338 40.42 -3.21 3.76
CA GLU A 338 41.32 -2.14 3.29
C GLU A 338 40.93 -0.74 3.81
N PHE A 339 39.91 -0.63 4.67
CA PHE A 339 39.48 0.67 5.18
C PHE A 339 40.32 1.02 6.42
N PRO A 340 41.13 2.10 6.42
CA PRO A 340 41.93 2.44 7.58
C PRO A 340 40.99 2.76 8.75
N ALA A 341 41.28 2.15 9.91
CA ALA A 341 40.70 2.60 11.16
C ALA A 341 41.07 4.09 11.33
N PHE A 342 40.07 4.94 11.57
CA PHE A 342 40.30 6.32 11.97
C PHE A 342 40.83 6.33 13.41
N CYS A 343 42.12 6.04 13.58
CA CYS A 343 42.85 6.48 14.76
C CYS A 343 42.93 8.00 14.70
N LEU A 344 42.43 8.66 15.74
CA LEU A 344 42.48 10.11 15.92
C LEU A 344 43.79 10.55 16.57
N ASP A 345 44.93 10.03 16.08
CA ASP A 345 46.27 10.44 16.47
C ASP A 345 46.85 11.42 15.43
N GLY A 346 46.59 12.71 15.65
CA GLY A 346 46.85 13.80 14.70
C GLY A 346 48.32 14.14 14.47
N SER A 347 49.11 13.19 13.94
CA SER A 347 50.52 13.42 13.60
C SER A 347 51.04 12.78 12.30
N ASN A 348 50.35 11.81 11.68
CA ASN A 348 50.71 11.30 10.35
C ASN A 348 49.48 10.98 9.49
N THR A 349 49.24 11.76 8.45
CA THR A 349 48.35 11.35 7.33
C THR A 349 49.00 10.19 6.56
N PRO A 350 48.39 8.99 6.51
CA PRO A 350 48.84 7.93 5.61
C PRO A 350 48.62 8.36 4.15
N ASP A 351 49.45 7.87 3.23
CA ASP A 351 49.25 8.12 1.81
C ASP A 351 47.93 7.48 1.33
N LEU A 352 47.03 8.32 0.84
CA LEU A 352 45.68 7.94 0.38
C LEU A 352 45.68 7.30 -1.01
N SER A 353 46.84 7.18 -1.67
CA SER A 353 46.99 6.61 -3.02
C SER A 353 46.49 5.16 -3.17
N GLY A 354 46.43 4.39 -2.07
CA GLY A 354 45.97 3.00 -2.07
C GLY A 354 44.45 2.78 -1.95
N ILE A 355 43.68 3.77 -1.49
CA ILE A 355 42.25 3.57 -1.20
C ILE A 355 41.41 3.81 -2.46
N ARG A 356 40.78 2.75 -3.00
CA ARG A 356 39.87 2.82 -4.15
C ARG A 356 38.49 3.41 -3.84
N THR A 357 38.43 4.52 -3.09
CA THR A 357 37.21 5.33 -2.97
C THR A 357 37.07 6.27 -4.17
N HIS A 358 36.71 5.72 -5.32
CA HIS A 358 36.44 6.53 -6.50
C HIS A 358 35.12 7.29 -6.35
N THR A 359 35.18 8.61 -6.49
CA THR A 359 34.00 9.42 -6.82
C THR A 359 33.72 9.19 -8.32
N PRO A 360 32.47 8.95 -8.77
CA PRO A 360 32.22 8.62 -10.16
C PRO A 360 32.75 9.70 -11.12
N HIS A 361 33.78 9.35 -11.90
CA HIS A 361 34.35 10.22 -12.93
C HIS A 361 33.87 9.73 -14.31
N PRO A 362 33.55 10.61 -15.27
CA PRO A 362 32.94 10.21 -16.56
C PRO A 362 33.79 9.30 -17.49
N GLU A 363 34.98 8.85 -17.11
CA GLU A 363 35.88 8.09 -18.00
C GLU A 363 35.97 6.56 -17.74
N ASP A 364 35.37 6.04 -16.66
CA ASP A 364 35.50 4.62 -16.27
C ASP A 364 34.80 3.61 -17.22
N GLY A 365 34.20 4.08 -18.32
CA GLY A 365 33.45 3.26 -19.29
C GLY A 365 34.27 2.35 -20.22
N LYS A 366 35.57 2.16 -20.00
CA LYS A 366 36.47 1.45 -20.94
C LYS A 366 37.37 0.38 -20.32
N ARG A 367 36.77 -0.71 -19.81
CA ARG A 367 37.29 -2.08 -19.97
C ARG A 367 36.28 -3.14 -19.54
N ALA A 368 35.97 -4.06 -20.45
CA ALA A 368 35.40 -5.39 -20.17
C ALA A 368 36.48 -6.45 -20.51
N PRO A 369 36.34 -7.70 -20.02
CA PRO A 369 35.59 -8.67 -20.82
C PRO A 369 34.71 -9.65 -20.01
N GLY A 370 33.73 -10.25 -20.67
CA GLY A 370 32.99 -11.44 -20.17
C GLY A 370 31.52 -11.16 -19.87
N GLY A 371 30.64 -11.45 -20.83
CA GLY A 371 29.26 -11.02 -20.81
C GLY A 371 28.35 -11.61 -19.73
N ASP A 372 27.35 -10.81 -19.37
CA ASP A 372 25.98 -11.28 -19.37
C ASP A 372 25.07 -10.15 -19.92
N SER A 373 24.19 -10.47 -20.86
CA SER A 373 23.29 -9.52 -21.52
C SER A 373 21.89 -9.67 -20.92
N GLY A 374 21.74 -9.19 -19.69
CA GLY A 374 20.47 -9.12 -18.97
C GLY A 374 20.41 -7.85 -18.13
N SER A 375 19.26 -7.18 -18.15
CA SER A 375 19.00 -6.01 -17.32
C SER A 375 19.14 -6.38 -15.84
N GLY A 376 20.24 -5.98 -15.19
CA GLY A 376 20.39 -6.19 -13.75
C GLY A 376 19.25 -5.53 -12.96
N PRO A 377 18.91 -6.06 -11.77
CA PRO A 377 17.81 -5.52 -10.97
C PRO A 377 18.02 -4.04 -10.66
N ALA A 378 16.98 -3.23 -10.84
CA ALA A 378 17.00 -1.78 -10.63
C ALA A 378 17.56 -1.43 -9.24
N LEU A 379 18.43 -0.41 -9.16
CA LEU A 379 19.23 -0.17 -7.95
C LEU A 379 18.37 0.39 -6.79
N LEU A 380 17.22 0.97 -7.14
CA LEU A 380 16.13 1.38 -6.24
C LEU A 380 15.21 0.22 -5.78
N GLY A 381 15.35 -0.97 -6.35
CA GLY A 381 14.43 -2.10 -6.19
C GLY A 381 13.17 -1.98 -7.07
N PRO A 382 12.44 -3.10 -7.31
CA PRO A 382 11.34 -3.14 -8.28
C PRO A 382 10.14 -2.23 -7.92
N ASP A 383 9.93 -1.95 -6.63
CA ASP A 383 8.83 -1.09 -6.17
C ASP A 383 9.05 0.41 -6.47
N MET A 384 10.31 0.82 -6.65
CA MET A 384 10.76 2.22 -6.76
C MET A 384 11.49 2.52 -8.08
N ALA A 385 11.46 1.58 -9.05
CA ALA A 385 12.06 1.78 -10.37
C ALA A 385 11.54 3.06 -11.06
N LEU A 386 12.45 3.80 -11.71
CA LEU A 386 12.16 5.05 -12.40
C LEU A 386 11.58 4.75 -13.79
N ASP A 387 10.34 5.18 -14.02
CA ASP A 387 9.76 5.26 -15.35
C ASP A 387 10.14 6.60 -16.01
N ILE A 388 11.24 6.59 -16.77
CA ILE A 388 11.76 7.72 -17.55
C ILE A 388 12.05 7.33 -19.01
N THR A 389 11.41 6.25 -19.47
CA THR A 389 11.59 5.63 -20.80
C THR A 389 11.50 6.64 -21.95
N ALA A 390 10.39 7.37 -22.04
CA ALA A 390 10.16 8.42 -23.05
C ALA A 390 11.18 9.57 -23.03
N LEU A 391 11.91 9.76 -21.93
CA LEU A 391 12.98 10.75 -21.82
C LEU A 391 14.33 10.16 -22.26
N LEU A 392 14.60 8.88 -21.97
CA LEU A 392 15.78 8.15 -22.46
C LEU A 392 15.75 7.98 -23.98
N GLU A 393 14.57 7.85 -24.60
CA GLU A 393 14.41 7.79 -26.07
C GLU A 393 15.01 9.01 -26.79
N ASN A 394 14.95 10.19 -26.15
CA ASN A 394 15.53 11.43 -26.69
C ASN A 394 17.06 11.53 -26.55
N LEU A 395 17.70 10.56 -25.89
CA LEU A 395 19.16 10.51 -25.68
C LEU A 395 19.83 9.47 -26.59
N PRO A 396 21.13 9.64 -26.93
CA PRO A 396 21.91 8.67 -27.70
C PRO A 396 21.88 7.27 -27.07
N GLU A 397 21.65 6.23 -27.89
CA GLU A 397 21.42 4.86 -27.42
C GLU A 397 22.57 4.32 -26.56
N ASN A 398 23.80 4.63 -26.96
CA ASN A 398 25.03 4.24 -26.27
C ASN A 398 25.21 4.87 -24.87
N GLN A 399 24.38 5.84 -24.49
CA GLN A 399 24.45 6.54 -23.19
C GLN A 399 23.26 6.26 -22.27
N ARG A 400 22.17 5.65 -22.76
CA ARG A 400 20.90 5.47 -22.00
C ARG A 400 21.09 4.72 -20.69
N ASP A 401 21.76 3.56 -20.72
CA ASP A 401 21.99 2.74 -19.52
C ASP A 401 22.90 3.40 -18.49
N LEU A 402 23.88 4.19 -18.95
CA LEU A 402 24.79 4.92 -18.09
C LEU A 402 24.04 6.08 -17.40
N GLN A 403 23.30 6.87 -18.17
CA GLN A 403 22.47 7.97 -17.66
C GLN A 403 21.42 7.46 -16.66
N LEU A 404 20.72 6.37 -16.97
CA LEU A 404 19.73 5.77 -16.06
C LEU A 404 20.38 5.37 -14.72
N LYS A 405 21.47 4.61 -14.74
CA LYS A 405 22.20 4.20 -13.53
C LYS A 405 22.69 5.40 -12.72
N GLN A 406 23.27 6.41 -13.37
CA GLN A 406 23.74 7.61 -12.68
C GLN A 406 22.60 8.43 -12.07
N VAL A 407 21.45 8.55 -12.75
CA VAL A 407 20.26 9.20 -12.18
C VAL A 407 19.72 8.41 -10.98
N GLU A 408 19.67 7.08 -11.03
CA GLU A 408 19.29 6.26 -9.86
C GLU A 408 20.20 6.55 -8.66
N PHE A 409 21.51 6.71 -8.84
CA PHE A 409 22.42 7.11 -7.76
C PHE A 409 22.14 8.52 -7.20
N VAL A 410 21.78 9.50 -8.03
CA VAL A 410 21.41 10.84 -7.55
C VAL A 410 20.07 10.80 -6.79
N VAL A 411 19.10 10.02 -7.27
CA VAL A 411 17.83 9.81 -6.57
C VAL A 411 18.07 9.13 -5.22
N LEU A 412 18.93 8.11 -5.15
CA LEU A 412 19.33 7.46 -3.89
C LEU A 412 20.02 8.42 -2.93
N ARG A 413 20.93 9.27 -3.41
CA ARG A 413 21.61 10.29 -2.61
C ARG A 413 20.65 11.27 -1.91
N HIS A 414 19.47 11.49 -2.49
CA HIS A 414 18.45 12.40 -1.97
C HIS A 414 17.15 11.69 -1.55
N ILE A 415 17.15 10.36 -1.41
CA ILE A 415 15.91 9.60 -1.23
C ILE A 415 15.25 9.87 0.12
N ALA A 416 16.03 10.18 1.15
CA ALA A 416 15.50 10.51 2.47
C ALA A 416 14.74 11.86 2.43
N GLU A 417 15.34 12.87 1.80
CA GLU A 417 14.74 14.19 1.63
C GLU A 417 13.51 14.13 0.72
N LEU A 418 13.61 13.45 -0.43
CA LEU A 418 12.51 13.30 -1.38
C LEU A 418 11.31 12.54 -0.77
N ARG A 419 11.56 11.51 0.04
CA ARG A 419 10.52 10.84 0.84
C ARG A 419 9.89 11.78 1.86
N ALA A 420 10.71 12.55 2.58
CA ALA A 420 10.21 13.48 3.59
C ALA A 420 9.44 14.67 2.98
N ILE A 421 9.74 15.07 1.74
CA ILE A 421 8.98 16.06 0.97
C ILE A 421 7.66 15.43 0.49
N TYR A 422 7.70 14.27 -0.15
CA TYR A 422 6.50 13.56 -0.60
C TYR A 422 5.49 13.35 0.54
N SER A 423 5.95 12.81 1.67
CA SER A 423 5.11 12.57 2.86
C SER A 423 4.48 13.86 3.37
N PHE A 424 5.26 14.94 3.52
CA PHE A 424 4.74 16.24 3.95
C PHE A 424 3.64 16.76 3.00
N TYR A 425 3.90 16.87 1.70
CA TYR A 425 2.91 17.40 0.76
C TYR A 425 1.68 16.49 0.61
N SER A 426 1.84 15.17 0.72
CA SER A 426 0.71 14.22 0.67
C SER A 426 -0.26 14.35 1.86
N SER A 427 0.19 14.89 3.01
CA SER A 427 -0.67 15.12 4.18
C SER A 427 -1.47 16.42 4.14
N LEU A 428 -1.18 17.35 3.21
CA LEU A 428 -1.84 18.66 3.18
C LEU A 428 -3.34 18.53 2.83
N GLY A 429 -4.20 19.09 3.69
CA GLY A 429 -5.66 19.04 3.50
C GLY A 429 -6.35 17.78 4.05
N HIS A 430 -5.65 16.99 4.87
CA HIS A 430 -6.22 15.84 5.59
C HIS A 430 -6.16 16.05 7.11
N ASP A 431 -7.18 15.57 7.80
CA ASP A 431 -7.27 15.52 9.26
C ASP A 431 -6.54 14.29 9.82
N GLN A 432 -6.88 13.09 9.33
CA GLN A 432 -6.23 11.82 9.68
C GLN A 432 -6.30 10.82 8.49
N SER A 433 -5.33 9.90 8.37
CA SER A 433 -5.45 8.74 7.46
C SER A 433 -5.69 7.47 8.27
N PRO A 434 -6.70 6.64 7.92
CA PRO A 434 -7.04 5.44 8.67
C PRO A 434 -5.95 4.34 8.61
N ASP A 435 -5.04 4.39 7.64
CA ASP A 435 -3.91 3.44 7.51
C ASP A 435 -2.52 4.10 7.54
N ASN A 436 -2.48 5.42 7.79
CA ASN A 436 -1.31 6.29 7.72
C ASN A 436 -0.58 6.31 6.37
N THR A 437 -1.23 5.88 5.29
CA THR A 437 -0.76 6.12 3.93
C THR A 437 -1.47 7.35 3.35
N PHE A 438 -0.66 8.31 2.91
CA PHE A 438 -1.13 9.46 2.13
C PHE A 438 -0.55 9.32 0.73
N LEU A 439 -1.38 9.55 -0.29
CA LEU A 439 -0.96 9.56 -1.68
C LEU A 439 -0.93 11.00 -2.17
N LEU A 440 0.19 11.42 -2.77
CA LEU A 440 0.32 12.77 -3.29
C LEU A 440 -0.69 12.96 -4.44
N SER A 441 -1.66 13.86 -4.26
CA SER A 441 -2.57 14.28 -5.33
C SER A 441 -1.85 15.23 -6.31
N ARG A 442 -2.38 15.36 -7.54
CA ARG A 442 -1.89 16.38 -8.49
C ARG A 442 -2.02 17.80 -7.92
N LEU A 443 -3.06 18.09 -7.14
CA LEU A 443 -3.24 19.37 -6.45
C LEU A 443 -2.10 19.67 -5.46
N GLN A 444 -1.72 18.70 -4.63
CA GLN A 444 -0.60 18.83 -3.69
C GLN A 444 0.75 18.89 -4.42
N LEU A 445 0.92 18.18 -5.55
CA LEU A 445 2.09 18.36 -6.41
C LEU A 445 2.17 19.80 -6.95
N TRP A 446 1.07 20.38 -7.43
CA TRP A 446 1.08 21.78 -7.89
C TRP A 446 1.48 22.75 -6.77
N ARG A 447 1.04 22.52 -5.52
CA ARG A 447 1.49 23.30 -4.35
C ARG A 447 3.01 23.21 -4.15
N LEU A 448 3.60 21.99 -4.20
CA LEU A 448 5.05 21.80 -4.14
C LEU A 448 5.79 22.54 -5.26
N LEU A 449 5.31 22.44 -6.51
CA LEU A 449 5.93 23.09 -7.67
C LEU A 449 5.79 24.62 -7.62
N LYS A 450 4.74 25.14 -6.99
CA LYS A 450 4.58 26.55 -6.67
C LYS A 450 5.53 27.02 -5.58
N ASP A 451 5.61 26.31 -4.46
CA ASP A 451 6.48 26.67 -3.34
C ASP A 451 7.95 26.73 -3.77
N CYS A 452 8.37 25.80 -4.64
CA CYS A 452 9.71 25.73 -5.25
C CYS A 452 9.92 26.64 -6.47
N SER A 453 8.96 27.52 -6.80
CA SER A 453 8.99 28.47 -7.92
C SER A 453 9.18 27.88 -9.33
N ILE A 454 8.96 26.57 -9.52
CA ILE A 454 9.21 25.87 -10.80
C ILE A 454 8.27 26.36 -11.91
N HIS A 455 7.05 26.78 -11.54
CA HIS A 455 6.07 27.40 -12.45
C HIS A 455 6.59 28.67 -13.16
N GLN A 456 7.58 29.37 -12.60
CA GLN A 456 8.13 30.61 -13.18
C GLN A 456 9.10 30.34 -14.35
N GLN A 457 9.50 29.08 -14.57
CA GLN A 457 10.47 28.67 -15.60
C GLN A 457 9.79 28.25 -16.93
N GLY A 458 8.54 28.68 -17.16
CA GLY A 458 7.82 28.45 -18.42
C GLY A 458 7.24 27.04 -18.60
N ILE A 459 7.25 26.21 -17.54
CA ILE A 459 6.56 24.91 -17.54
C ILE A 459 5.08 25.14 -17.22
N THR A 460 4.22 24.96 -18.21
CA THR A 460 2.77 25.03 -18.01
C THR A 460 2.32 23.82 -17.18
N LEU A 461 1.79 24.06 -15.98
CA LEU A 461 1.15 23.04 -15.14
C LEU A 461 -0.23 22.61 -15.69
N ALA A 462 -0.54 23.04 -16.92
CA ALA A 462 -1.88 23.19 -17.51
C ALA A 462 -2.42 21.95 -18.23
N GLN A 463 -1.69 20.82 -18.26
CA GLN A 463 -2.22 19.57 -18.81
C GLN A 463 -3.41 19.09 -17.97
N ILE A 464 -4.63 19.30 -18.48
CA ILE A 464 -5.88 19.04 -17.74
C ILE A 464 -6.09 17.55 -17.52
N HIS A 465 -5.57 17.13 -16.37
CA HIS A 465 -5.94 15.91 -15.68
C HIS A 465 -6.64 16.29 -14.36
N SER A 466 -7.39 15.35 -13.79
CA SER A 466 -8.05 15.57 -12.51
C SER A 466 -7.04 15.99 -11.42
N PRO A 467 -7.24 17.11 -10.71
CA PRO A 467 -6.37 17.54 -9.60
C PRO A 467 -6.35 16.49 -8.47
N PHE A 468 -7.41 15.70 -8.37
CA PHE A 468 -7.60 14.65 -7.36
C PHE A 468 -6.92 13.32 -7.71
N SER A 469 -6.36 13.16 -8.92
CA SER A 469 -5.65 11.92 -9.25
C SER A 469 -4.39 11.80 -8.39
N THR A 470 -4.25 10.67 -7.72
CA THR A 470 -3.12 10.36 -6.85
C THR A 470 -1.93 9.82 -7.63
N MET A 471 -0.73 10.04 -7.11
CA MET A 471 0.51 9.48 -7.64
C MET A 471 1.33 8.83 -6.52
N LEU A 472 1.86 7.64 -6.79
CA LEU A 472 2.74 6.90 -5.89
C LEU A 472 4.11 7.59 -5.82
N LEU A 473 4.88 7.35 -4.74
CA LEU A 473 6.25 7.85 -4.61
C LEU A 473 7.10 7.59 -5.87
N ARG A 474 7.06 6.38 -6.44
CA ARG A 474 7.83 6.05 -7.67
C ARG A 474 7.49 6.97 -8.85
N ARG A 475 6.22 7.34 -9.01
CA ARG A 475 5.77 8.26 -10.06
C ARG A 475 6.21 9.69 -9.76
N PHE A 476 6.16 10.11 -8.49
CA PHE A 476 6.70 11.39 -8.07
C PHE A 476 8.21 11.50 -8.37
N LEU A 477 9.01 10.46 -8.08
CA LEU A 477 10.44 10.43 -8.39
C LEU A 477 10.70 10.56 -9.89
N SER A 478 10.00 9.77 -10.73
CA SER A 478 10.01 9.95 -12.19
C SER A 478 9.66 11.38 -12.62
N CYS A 479 8.60 11.96 -12.06
CA CYS A 479 8.18 13.32 -12.37
C CYS A 479 9.25 14.35 -12.00
N VAL A 480 9.94 14.22 -10.86
CA VAL A 480 11.04 15.12 -10.48
C VAL A 480 12.21 15.04 -11.48
N VAL A 481 12.57 13.85 -11.97
CA VAL A 481 13.60 13.68 -13.01
C VAL A 481 13.18 14.34 -14.34
N VAL A 482 11.95 14.08 -14.79
CA VAL A 482 11.41 14.65 -16.05
C VAL A 482 11.29 16.17 -15.96
N LEU A 483 10.83 16.70 -14.82
CA LEU A 483 10.78 18.15 -14.57
C LEU A 483 12.19 18.76 -14.62
N ALA A 484 13.17 18.15 -13.93
CA ALA A 484 14.53 18.66 -13.92
C ALA A 484 15.12 18.78 -15.33
N TYR A 485 14.91 17.76 -16.16
CA TYR A 485 15.31 17.81 -17.57
C TYR A 485 14.58 18.92 -18.32
N ASN A 486 13.25 18.96 -18.26
CA ASN A 486 12.45 19.95 -18.99
C ASN A 486 12.80 21.40 -18.60
N THR A 487 13.13 21.66 -17.33
CA THR A 487 13.64 22.94 -16.85
C THR A 487 15.02 23.26 -17.41
N TYR A 488 16.01 22.37 -17.21
CA TYR A 488 17.43 22.74 -17.27
C TYR A 488 18.23 22.21 -18.47
N HIS A 489 17.68 21.32 -19.31
CA HIS A 489 18.43 20.73 -20.44
C HIS A 489 18.96 21.76 -21.45
N LYS A 490 18.40 22.97 -21.50
CA LYS A 490 18.85 24.07 -22.39
C LYS A 490 19.97 24.91 -21.78
N ASP A 491 20.10 24.91 -20.45
CA ASP A 491 21.09 25.69 -19.71
C ASP A 491 22.41 24.92 -19.52
N ILE A 492 22.41 23.62 -19.82
CA ILE A 492 23.52 22.70 -19.55
C ILE A 492 24.15 22.34 -20.90
N GLU A 493 25.46 22.58 -21.02
CA GLU A 493 26.22 22.19 -22.20
C GLU A 493 26.14 20.67 -22.43
N ALA A 494 26.17 20.26 -23.71
CA ALA A 494 26.00 18.86 -24.10
C ALA A 494 27.07 17.98 -23.41
N SER A 495 26.59 17.12 -22.50
CA SER A 495 27.42 16.29 -21.63
C SER A 495 26.81 14.91 -21.49
N ASP A 496 27.68 13.90 -21.42
CA ASP A 496 27.36 12.48 -21.21
C ASP A 496 26.60 12.21 -19.89
N THR A 497 26.43 13.23 -19.04
CA THR A 497 25.70 13.18 -17.76
C THR A 497 24.57 14.22 -17.65
N ILE A 498 23.96 14.65 -18.77
CA ILE A 498 22.93 15.72 -18.78
C ILE A 498 21.79 15.54 -17.75
N LEU A 499 21.27 14.32 -17.55
CA LEU A 499 20.17 14.09 -16.60
C LEU A 499 20.60 14.29 -15.14
N VAL A 500 21.81 13.83 -14.81
CA VAL A 500 22.45 14.00 -13.51
C VAL A 500 22.66 15.48 -13.19
N ALA A 501 23.14 16.25 -14.17
CA ALA A 501 23.35 17.68 -14.04
C ALA A 501 22.02 18.43 -13.84
N CYS A 502 21.00 18.13 -14.67
CA CYS A 502 19.65 18.70 -14.54
C CYS A 502 19.05 18.44 -13.14
N LEU A 503 19.04 17.18 -12.69
CA LEU A 503 18.48 16.79 -11.41
C LEU A 503 19.24 17.42 -10.23
N SER A 504 20.58 17.41 -10.29
CA SER A 504 21.42 18.03 -9.26
C SER A 504 21.21 19.55 -9.15
N LYS A 505 20.93 20.22 -10.29
CA LYS A 505 20.60 21.65 -10.34
C LYS A 505 19.22 21.92 -9.72
N LEU A 506 18.17 21.22 -10.17
CA LEU A 506 16.82 21.36 -9.62
C LEU A 506 16.75 21.09 -8.11
N MET A 507 17.45 20.06 -7.64
CA MET A 507 17.49 19.74 -6.20
C MET A 507 18.16 20.87 -5.40
N ARG A 508 19.26 21.44 -5.91
CA ARG A 508 20.04 22.47 -5.22
C ARG A 508 19.38 23.85 -5.24
N GLU A 509 18.83 24.27 -6.38
CA GLU A 509 18.34 25.63 -6.60
C GLU A 509 16.87 25.79 -6.22
N ASN A 510 16.04 24.77 -6.45
CA ASN A 510 14.58 24.86 -6.25
C ASN A 510 14.08 24.03 -5.08
N ILE A 511 14.30 22.70 -5.10
CA ILE A 511 13.57 21.79 -4.22
C ILE A 511 14.08 21.85 -2.78
N ILE A 512 15.38 21.66 -2.53
CA ILE A 512 15.93 21.61 -1.16
C ILE A 512 15.74 22.93 -0.40
N PRO A 513 15.95 24.13 -1.00
CA PRO A 513 15.81 25.39 -0.25
C PRO A 513 14.37 25.81 0.05
N ASN A 514 13.38 25.36 -0.75
CA ASN A 514 12.02 25.91 -0.73
C ASN A 514 10.92 24.89 -0.38
N ALA A 515 11.15 23.59 -0.54
CA ALA A 515 10.12 22.60 -0.26
C ALA A 515 9.72 22.62 1.22
N LYS A 516 8.43 22.37 1.48
CA LYS A 516 7.74 22.43 2.78
C LYS A 516 7.47 23.85 3.31
N ASN A 517 7.84 24.90 2.57
CA ASN A 517 7.41 26.26 2.84
C ASN A 517 6.10 26.57 2.10
N VAL A 518 4.98 26.09 2.66
CA VAL A 518 3.65 26.14 2.02
C VAL A 518 3.13 27.57 1.98
N LYS A 519 2.89 28.08 0.76
CA LYS A 519 2.26 29.39 0.52
C LYS A 519 0.80 29.21 0.09
N GLY A 520 0.11 30.31 -0.15
CA GLY A 520 -1.27 30.35 -0.67
C GLY A 520 -2.33 30.60 0.40
N LEU A 521 -3.55 30.15 0.14
CA LEU A 521 -4.70 30.28 1.05
C LEU A 521 -5.31 28.91 1.42
N LEU A 522 -5.12 27.88 0.59
CA LEU A 522 -5.73 26.57 0.84
C LEU A 522 -5.01 25.78 1.93
N PHE A 523 -3.69 25.65 1.84
CA PHE A 523 -2.91 24.69 2.63
C PHE A 523 -2.10 25.23 3.83
N PRO A 524 -1.79 26.54 3.99
CA PRO A 524 -1.02 27.01 5.15
C PRO A 524 -1.69 26.77 6.52
N ASN A 525 -3.03 26.77 6.59
CA ASN A 525 -3.78 26.41 7.79
C ASN A 525 -4.45 25.03 7.60
N PRO A 526 -4.04 23.98 8.34
CA PRO A 526 -4.59 22.64 8.19
C PRO A 526 -6.10 22.54 8.42
N MET A 527 -6.67 23.32 9.36
CA MET A 527 -8.11 23.28 9.64
C MET A 527 -8.91 23.95 8.50
N HIS A 528 -8.42 25.08 7.98
CA HIS A 528 -9.02 25.70 6.79
C HIS A 528 -8.97 24.76 5.60
N ALA A 529 -7.85 24.06 5.41
CA ALA A 529 -7.67 23.10 4.31
C ALA A 529 -8.70 21.95 4.36
N VAL A 530 -8.85 21.30 5.52
CA VAL A 530 -9.83 20.21 5.73
C VAL A 530 -11.26 20.68 5.44
N ILE A 531 -11.62 21.89 5.86
CA ILE A 531 -12.96 22.45 5.66
C ILE A 531 -13.18 22.87 4.20
N ALA A 532 -12.20 23.55 3.59
CA ALA A 532 -12.25 23.99 2.19
C ALA A 532 -12.38 22.82 1.20
N VAL A 533 -11.72 21.69 1.47
CA VAL A 533 -11.78 20.49 0.61
C VAL A 533 -13.22 19.99 0.39
N ASN A 534 -14.18 20.27 1.28
CA ASN A 534 -15.59 19.93 1.04
C ASN A 534 -16.22 20.64 -0.18
N TYR A 535 -15.70 21.81 -0.57
CA TYR A 535 -16.20 22.59 -1.70
C TYR A 535 -15.49 22.28 -3.02
N ILE A 536 -14.31 21.62 -2.96
CA ILE A 536 -13.38 21.54 -4.08
C ILE A 536 -13.91 20.73 -5.26
N GLY A 537 -14.69 19.67 -4.99
CA GLY A 537 -15.27 18.83 -6.03
C GLY A 537 -16.25 19.59 -6.92
N ARG A 538 -17.14 20.39 -6.31
CA ARG A 538 -18.11 21.23 -7.02
C ARG A 538 -17.45 22.41 -7.73
N CYS A 539 -16.42 23.00 -7.12
CA CYS A 539 -15.61 24.03 -7.76
C CYS A 539 -14.89 23.51 -9.02
N TRP A 540 -14.41 22.26 -9.01
CA TRP A 540 -13.79 21.62 -10.18
C TRP A 540 -14.78 21.43 -11.35
N GLU A 541 -16.05 21.15 -11.06
CA GLU A 541 -17.10 21.08 -12.09
C GLU A 541 -17.34 22.42 -12.76
N ILE A 542 -17.43 23.49 -11.97
CA ILE A 542 -17.59 24.87 -12.45
C ILE A 542 -16.36 25.28 -13.28
N TYR A 543 -15.14 25.03 -12.78
CA TYR A 543 -13.90 25.31 -13.50
C TYR A 543 -13.89 24.66 -14.90
N LYS A 544 -14.17 23.35 -14.98
CA LYS A 544 -14.27 22.62 -16.26
C LYS A 544 -15.34 23.18 -17.19
N ALA A 545 -16.48 23.64 -16.65
CA ALA A 545 -17.57 24.19 -17.47
C ALA A 545 -17.16 25.51 -18.16
N PHE A 546 -16.50 26.41 -17.43
CA PHE A 546 -16.00 27.67 -18.00
C PHE A 546 -14.79 27.47 -18.93
N CYS A 547 -13.93 26.49 -18.66
CA CYS A 547 -12.87 26.06 -19.57
C CYS A 547 -13.42 25.57 -20.93
N ARG A 548 -14.45 24.72 -20.91
CA ARG A 548 -15.08 24.18 -22.14
C ARG A 548 -15.84 25.23 -22.95
N ALA A 549 -16.34 26.28 -22.31
CA ALA A 549 -17.10 27.33 -22.97
C ALA A 549 -16.24 28.22 -23.90
N ASN A 550 -14.93 28.29 -23.66
CA ASN A 550 -13.99 29.11 -24.42
C ASN A 550 -12.79 28.28 -24.89
N PRO A 551 -12.95 27.41 -25.90
CA PRO A 551 -11.89 26.51 -26.35
C PRO A 551 -10.71 27.29 -26.96
N THR A 552 -9.54 27.14 -26.34
CA THR A 552 -8.25 27.52 -26.89
C THR A 552 -7.94 26.70 -28.15
N PRO A 553 -7.26 27.26 -29.19
CA PRO A 553 -6.87 26.50 -30.39
C PRO A 553 -5.78 25.44 -30.16
N LEU A 554 -5.10 25.51 -29.02
CA LEU A 554 -4.07 24.56 -28.56
C LEU A 554 -4.67 23.64 -27.49
N ALA A 555 -4.11 22.44 -27.33
CA ALA A 555 -4.74 21.32 -26.62
C ALA A 555 -4.98 21.52 -25.11
N ASP A 556 -4.46 22.59 -24.53
CA ASP A 556 -4.54 22.89 -23.10
C ASP A 556 -5.78 23.77 -22.82
N GLN A 557 -6.85 23.15 -22.29
CA GLN A 557 -8.15 23.81 -22.02
C GLN A 557 -8.17 24.63 -20.72
N THR A 558 -7.08 25.28 -20.31
CA THR A 558 -7.08 26.11 -19.08
C THR A 558 -7.86 27.40 -19.27
N MET A 559 -8.50 27.88 -18.19
CA MET A 559 -9.02 29.25 -18.18
C MET A 559 -7.90 30.26 -17.91
N THR A 560 -8.03 31.47 -18.45
CA THR A 560 -7.14 32.59 -18.14
C THR A 560 -7.75 33.50 -17.06
N VAL A 561 -6.94 34.38 -16.48
CA VAL A 561 -7.40 35.42 -15.54
C VAL A 561 -8.59 36.23 -16.10
N ARG A 562 -8.59 36.57 -17.39
CA ARG A 562 -9.73 37.25 -18.05
C ARG A 562 -11.02 36.43 -17.99
N HIS A 563 -10.95 35.12 -18.25
CA HIS A 563 -12.12 34.24 -18.21
C HIS A 563 -12.70 34.13 -16.79
N PHE A 564 -11.84 34.13 -15.76
CA PHE A 564 -12.27 34.14 -14.37
C PHE A 564 -12.97 35.46 -13.97
N ILE A 565 -12.44 36.60 -14.39
CA ILE A 565 -13.09 37.91 -14.17
C ILE A 565 -14.44 37.99 -14.90
N TRP A 566 -14.54 37.42 -16.12
CA TRP A 566 -15.82 37.30 -16.82
C TRP A 566 -16.80 36.34 -16.14
N MET A 567 -16.35 35.21 -15.59
CA MET A 567 -17.20 34.34 -14.77
C MET A 567 -17.81 35.12 -13.59
N PHE A 568 -17.00 35.92 -12.87
CA PHE A 568 -17.50 36.74 -11.77
C PHE A 568 -18.54 37.77 -12.21
N LYS A 569 -18.38 38.34 -13.40
CA LYS A 569 -19.36 39.26 -14.00
C LYS A 569 -20.65 38.53 -14.40
N ASP A 570 -20.53 37.42 -15.12
CA ASP A 570 -21.66 36.63 -15.64
C ASP A 570 -22.52 36.04 -14.50
N LEU A 571 -21.89 35.65 -13.40
CA LEU A 571 -22.54 35.13 -12.21
C LEU A 571 -23.01 36.24 -11.24
N SER A 572 -22.89 37.52 -11.61
CA SER A 572 -23.25 38.67 -10.78
C SER A 572 -22.61 38.66 -9.38
N LEU A 573 -21.35 38.21 -9.28
CA LEU A 573 -20.65 37.98 -8.01
C LEU A 573 -19.95 39.22 -7.43
N PHE A 574 -19.90 40.34 -8.15
CA PHE A 574 -19.31 41.58 -7.64
C PHE A 574 -20.29 42.37 -6.75
N ASP A 575 -19.79 42.99 -5.69
CA ASP A 575 -20.55 43.93 -4.86
C ASP A 575 -19.67 45.13 -4.41
N ALA A 576 -20.07 45.83 -3.34
CA ALA A 576 -19.36 46.99 -2.81
C ALA A 576 -18.00 46.64 -2.16
N GLU A 577 -17.84 45.42 -1.64
CA GLU A 577 -16.64 44.94 -0.95
C GLU A 577 -15.77 44.13 -1.92
N LEU A 578 -16.39 43.17 -2.60
CA LEU A 578 -15.77 42.35 -3.63
C LEU A 578 -15.86 43.05 -5.00
N THR A 579 -14.94 43.99 -5.22
CA THR A 579 -14.79 44.71 -6.49
C THR A 579 -13.79 44.02 -7.43
N THR A 580 -13.78 44.38 -8.72
CA THR A 580 -12.77 43.90 -9.69
C THR A 580 -11.33 44.23 -9.26
N GLY A 581 -11.12 45.37 -8.60
CA GLY A 581 -9.82 45.75 -8.06
C GLY A 581 -9.37 44.81 -6.94
N LYS A 582 -10.28 44.47 -6.02
CA LYS A 582 -10.00 43.52 -4.94
C LYS A 582 -9.77 42.09 -5.46
N LEU A 583 -10.50 41.68 -6.51
CA LEU A 583 -10.29 40.41 -7.20
C LEU A 583 -8.88 40.32 -7.83
N LEU A 584 -8.40 41.39 -8.46
CA LEU A 584 -7.04 41.46 -9.00
C LEU A 584 -5.95 41.46 -7.92
N GLU A 585 -6.21 42.09 -6.77
CA GLU A 585 -5.32 42.04 -5.59
C GLU A 585 -5.19 40.62 -5.05
N ILE A 586 -6.30 39.88 -4.90
CA ILE A 586 -6.30 38.46 -4.48
C ILE A 586 -5.46 37.61 -5.44
N LEU A 587 -5.62 37.82 -6.76
CA LEU A 587 -4.92 37.05 -7.79
C LEU A 587 -3.41 37.33 -7.86
N SER A 588 -2.94 38.51 -7.44
CA SER A 588 -1.51 38.87 -7.51
C SER A 588 -0.68 38.44 -6.30
N VAL A 589 -1.31 38.05 -5.18
CA VAL A 589 -0.63 37.62 -3.93
C VAL A 589 0.40 36.51 -4.18
N GLU A 590 0.02 35.48 -4.95
CA GLU A 590 0.89 34.34 -5.24
C GLU A 590 1.67 34.47 -6.56
N ASN A 591 1.18 35.29 -7.49
CA ASN A 591 1.72 35.38 -8.84
C ASN A 591 1.92 36.85 -9.24
N PRO A 592 3.07 37.46 -8.87
CA PRO A 592 3.36 38.86 -9.17
C PRO A 592 3.37 39.19 -10.68
N ALA A 593 3.55 38.19 -11.56
CA ALA A 593 3.49 38.36 -13.00
C ALA A 593 2.04 38.50 -13.54
N ALA A 594 1.02 38.26 -12.71
CA ALA A 594 -0.38 38.43 -13.08
C ALA A 594 -0.82 39.90 -13.05
N CYS A 595 -0.40 40.69 -12.05
CA CYS A 595 -0.80 42.09 -11.90
C CYS A 595 0.15 42.84 -10.93
N ASP A 596 0.83 43.88 -11.41
CA ASP A 596 1.58 44.85 -10.61
C ASP A 596 0.88 46.23 -10.58
N ARG A 597 1.54 47.28 -10.07
CA ARG A 597 0.95 48.64 -10.01
C ARG A 597 0.71 49.32 -11.36
N TYR A 598 1.24 48.77 -12.46
CA TYR A 598 1.30 49.41 -13.77
C TYR A 598 0.86 48.49 -14.93
N TYR A 599 0.89 47.16 -14.76
CA TYR A 599 0.57 46.18 -15.78
C TYR A 599 -0.09 44.91 -15.21
N CYS A 600 -1.13 44.41 -15.87
CA CYS A 600 -1.79 43.16 -15.48
C CYS A 600 -2.03 42.24 -16.69
N ASN A 601 -1.45 41.04 -16.63
CA ASN A 601 -1.51 40.03 -17.67
C ASN A 601 -2.78 39.18 -17.53
N LEU A 602 -3.89 39.69 -18.07
CA LEU A 602 -5.18 38.99 -18.03
C LEU A 602 -5.23 37.74 -18.94
N ASP A 603 -4.23 37.54 -19.80
CA ASP A 603 -4.09 36.35 -20.66
C ASP A 603 -3.30 35.21 -19.98
N LEU A 604 -2.79 35.42 -18.76
CA LEU A 604 -2.11 34.38 -18.00
C LEU A 604 -3.05 33.21 -17.70
N GLU A 605 -2.59 32.00 -18.00
CA GLU A 605 -3.28 30.75 -17.68
C GLU A 605 -3.37 30.56 -16.17
N MET A 606 -4.53 30.07 -15.71
CA MET A 606 -4.81 29.88 -14.29
C MET A 606 -5.13 28.41 -14.02
N THR A 607 -4.30 27.79 -13.19
CA THR A 607 -4.52 26.41 -12.71
C THR A 607 -5.78 26.32 -11.85
N PHE A 608 -6.29 25.10 -11.65
CA PHE A 608 -7.43 24.91 -10.74
C PHE A 608 -7.07 25.20 -9.26
N LEU A 609 -5.81 25.04 -8.86
CA LEU A 609 -5.36 25.45 -7.52
C LEU A 609 -5.53 26.97 -7.34
N GLU A 610 -5.07 27.76 -8.31
CA GLU A 610 -5.21 29.23 -8.31
C GLU A 610 -6.67 29.68 -8.36
N PHE A 611 -7.49 29.05 -9.20
CA PHE A 611 -8.93 29.28 -9.24
C PHE A 611 -9.57 29.10 -7.86
N PHE A 612 -9.24 28.00 -7.16
CA PHE A 612 -9.86 27.67 -5.90
C PHE A 612 -9.33 28.54 -4.74
N GLU A 613 -8.03 28.84 -4.71
CA GLU A 613 -7.45 29.79 -3.76
C GLU A 613 -7.98 31.22 -3.96
N ALA A 614 -8.21 31.65 -5.21
CA ALA A 614 -8.86 32.93 -5.49
C ALA A 614 -10.31 32.96 -4.97
N LEU A 615 -11.09 31.87 -5.11
CA LEU A 615 -12.43 31.79 -4.52
C LEU A 615 -12.41 31.85 -2.98
N LEU A 616 -11.41 31.26 -2.32
CA LEU A 616 -11.22 31.39 -0.87
C LEU A 616 -10.91 32.83 -0.47
N GLY A 617 -10.00 33.51 -1.19
CA GLY A 617 -9.73 34.94 -0.98
C GLY A 617 -10.95 35.83 -1.22
N CYS A 618 -11.84 35.47 -2.15
CA CYS A 618 -13.13 36.15 -2.33
C CYS A 618 -14.07 35.95 -1.13
N ALA A 619 -14.09 34.76 -0.54
CA ALA A 619 -14.91 34.48 0.64
C ALA A 619 -14.47 35.30 1.86
N GLU A 620 -13.16 35.51 2.04
CA GLU A 620 -12.61 36.35 3.12
C GLU A 620 -13.00 37.83 3.00
N VAL A 621 -13.24 38.33 1.78
CA VAL A 621 -13.67 39.71 1.51
C VAL A 621 -15.18 39.91 1.62
N SER A 622 -15.98 38.86 1.37
CA SER A 622 -17.40 38.99 1.03
C SER A 622 -18.36 39.34 2.17
N ASP A 623 -17.88 39.46 3.41
CA ASP A 623 -18.71 39.68 4.59
C ASP A 623 -17.98 40.50 5.68
N GLN A 624 -17.96 41.83 5.51
CA GLN A 624 -17.69 42.78 6.60
C GLN A 624 -18.98 43.47 7.10
N ARG A 625 -20.16 42.89 6.82
CA ARG A 625 -21.44 43.59 6.97
C ARG A 625 -22.14 43.43 8.32
N ASP A 626 -21.96 42.31 9.03
CA ASP A 626 -22.71 42.02 10.27
C ASP A 626 -21.87 42.06 11.58
N GLY A 627 -20.90 42.98 11.66
CA GLY A 627 -20.01 43.14 12.81
C GLY A 627 -20.54 43.91 14.04
N GLN A 628 -21.85 44.20 14.15
CA GLN A 628 -22.42 45.00 15.24
C GLN A 628 -23.81 44.55 15.75
N THR A 629 -23.94 43.30 16.21
CA THR A 629 -24.97 42.96 17.23
C THR A 629 -24.47 41.90 18.21
N SER A 630 -25.07 41.89 19.42
CA SER A 630 -24.80 40.99 20.55
C SER A 630 -23.36 40.96 21.10
N SER A 631 -23.09 41.89 22.03
CA SER A 631 -22.24 41.58 23.18
C SER A 631 -22.99 40.62 24.12
N ASP A 632 -22.52 39.38 24.28
CA ASP A 632 -22.49 38.66 25.57
C ASP A 632 -22.00 37.21 25.41
N SER A 633 -20.74 36.95 25.76
CA SER A 633 -20.32 35.85 26.66
C SER A 633 -18.79 35.72 26.71
N MET A 634 -18.24 35.64 27.92
CA MET A 634 -16.81 35.43 28.16
C MET A 634 -16.51 33.93 28.27
N THR A 635 -15.64 33.42 27.39
CA THR A 635 -14.58 32.38 27.58
C THR A 635 -14.46 31.40 26.39
N SER A 636 -13.72 31.82 25.36
CA SER A 636 -13.07 30.91 24.39
C SER A 636 -11.66 31.43 24.07
N CYS A 637 -10.80 30.56 23.51
CA CYS A 637 -9.48 31.01 23.07
C CYS A 637 -9.62 31.86 21.79
N PRO A 638 -8.82 32.95 21.60
CA PRO A 638 -8.96 33.83 20.43
C PRO A 638 -8.86 33.11 19.07
N ALA A 639 -8.11 32.01 19.02
CA ALA A 639 -7.94 31.19 17.81
C ALA A 639 -9.18 30.34 17.45
N GLU A 640 -10.03 29.98 18.42
CA GLU A 640 -11.28 29.25 18.16
C GLU A 640 -12.31 30.21 17.53
N THR A 641 -12.41 31.43 18.05
CA THR A 641 -13.30 32.48 17.54
C THR A 641 -12.93 32.93 16.13
N GLU A 642 -11.64 32.99 15.79
CA GLU A 642 -11.16 33.31 14.44
C GLU A 642 -11.47 32.19 13.43
N LEU A 643 -11.28 30.93 13.82
CA LEU A 643 -11.58 29.77 12.99
C LEU A 643 -13.09 29.67 12.69
N ASP A 644 -13.95 29.73 13.70
CA ASP A 644 -15.41 29.69 13.53
C ASP A 644 -15.90 30.80 12.58
N SER A 645 -15.33 32.00 12.72
CA SER A 645 -15.63 33.16 11.88
C SER A 645 -15.19 32.95 10.41
N TRP A 646 -14.02 32.37 10.16
CA TRP A 646 -13.56 32.02 8.81
C TRP A 646 -14.42 30.92 8.17
N VAL A 647 -14.79 29.91 8.95
CA VAL A 647 -15.64 28.79 8.51
C VAL A 647 -17.02 29.27 8.12
N GLN A 648 -17.63 30.17 8.92
CA GLN A 648 -18.92 30.77 8.62
C GLN A 648 -18.90 31.54 7.30
N ARG A 649 -17.96 32.48 7.12
CA ARG A 649 -17.81 33.26 5.87
C ARG A 649 -17.61 32.37 4.65
N THR A 650 -16.70 31.39 4.76
CA THR A 650 -16.40 30.44 3.69
C THR A 650 -17.62 29.62 3.31
N HIS A 651 -18.37 29.13 4.31
CA HIS A 651 -19.58 28.37 4.08
C HIS A 651 -20.65 29.24 3.38
N GLN A 652 -20.95 30.43 3.89
CA GLN A 652 -21.92 31.36 3.31
C GLN A 652 -21.56 31.70 1.86
N PHE A 653 -20.30 32.05 1.58
CA PHE A 653 -19.85 32.37 0.23
C PHE A 653 -20.10 31.22 -0.75
N PHE A 654 -19.75 29.98 -0.40
CA PHE A 654 -19.96 28.85 -1.29
C PHE A 654 -21.43 28.46 -1.42
N THR A 655 -22.15 28.26 -0.31
CA THR A 655 -23.50 27.66 -0.33
C THR A 655 -24.63 28.65 -0.59
N GLN A 656 -24.46 29.93 -0.28
CA GLN A 656 -25.51 30.95 -0.42
C GLN A 656 -25.28 31.91 -1.60
N ARG A 657 -24.02 32.07 -2.06
CA ARG A 657 -23.65 33.01 -3.12
C ARG A 657 -23.12 32.32 -4.38
N PHE A 658 -21.98 31.65 -4.31
CA PHE A 658 -21.26 31.14 -5.48
C PHE A 658 -21.99 30.01 -6.21
N PHE A 659 -22.40 28.95 -5.49
CA PHE A 659 -23.09 27.83 -6.12
C PHE A 659 -24.51 28.17 -6.62
N PRO A 660 -25.36 28.89 -5.86
CA PRO A 660 -26.69 29.27 -6.36
C PRO A 660 -26.62 30.20 -7.58
N ALA A 661 -25.65 31.13 -7.63
CA ALA A 661 -25.44 31.97 -8.81
C ALA A 661 -25.09 31.15 -10.06
N TYR A 662 -24.24 30.12 -9.90
CA TYR A 662 -23.91 29.21 -11.00
C TYR A 662 -25.11 28.37 -11.45
N GLU A 663 -25.88 27.80 -10.52
CA GLU A 663 -27.11 27.04 -10.84
C GLU A 663 -28.13 27.91 -11.59
N TYR A 664 -28.38 29.14 -11.10
CA TYR A 664 -29.25 30.10 -11.76
C TYR A 664 -28.77 30.44 -13.18
N SER A 665 -27.45 30.59 -13.37
CA SER A 665 -26.87 30.83 -14.70
C SER A 665 -27.05 29.65 -15.67
N LEU A 666 -27.07 28.41 -15.17
CA LEU A 666 -27.34 27.22 -15.99
C LEU A 666 -28.80 27.15 -16.40
N GLU A 667 -29.72 27.41 -15.48
CA GLU A 667 -31.16 27.39 -15.76
C GLU A 667 -31.54 28.51 -16.74
N LEU A 668 -31.04 29.73 -16.56
CA LEU A 668 -31.25 30.83 -17.50
C LEU A 668 -30.72 30.50 -18.91
N ARG A 669 -29.56 29.81 -19.01
CA ARG A 669 -29.03 29.33 -20.29
C ARG A 669 -29.91 28.24 -20.92
N ARG A 670 -30.53 27.38 -20.10
CA ARG A 670 -31.50 26.35 -20.55
C ARG A 670 -32.76 27.01 -21.10
N GLU A 671 -33.36 27.94 -20.36
CA GLU A 671 -34.55 28.69 -20.79
C GLU A 671 -34.31 29.45 -22.10
N VAL A 672 -33.19 30.19 -22.21
CA VAL A 672 -32.83 30.91 -23.44
C VAL A 672 -32.63 29.96 -24.62
N GLN A 673 -32.08 28.77 -24.39
CA GLN A 673 -31.89 27.77 -25.45
C GLN A 673 -33.21 27.12 -25.87
N GLU A 674 -34.11 26.82 -24.92
CA GLU A 674 -35.46 26.34 -25.22
C GLU A 674 -36.28 27.37 -26.01
N GLU A 675 -36.21 28.64 -25.61
CA GLU A 675 -36.90 29.73 -26.31
C GLU A 675 -36.35 29.95 -27.73
N ARG A 676 -35.02 29.88 -27.92
CA ARG A 676 -34.40 29.86 -29.26
C ARG A 676 -34.88 28.69 -30.12
N LEU A 677 -35.04 27.50 -29.54
CA LEU A 677 -35.58 26.33 -30.25
C LEU A 677 -37.07 26.50 -30.61
N ARG A 678 -37.88 27.08 -29.71
CA ARG A 678 -39.29 27.42 -29.97
C ARG A 678 -39.41 28.44 -31.10
N GLN A 679 -38.64 29.53 -31.05
CA GLN A 679 -38.62 30.55 -32.11
C GLN A 679 -38.16 29.98 -33.45
N ALA A 680 -37.13 29.12 -33.46
CA ALA A 680 -36.69 28.44 -34.67
C ALA A 680 -37.75 27.47 -35.24
N ALA A 681 -38.52 26.79 -34.39
CA ALA A 681 -39.64 25.94 -34.80
C ALA A 681 -40.80 26.78 -35.39
N LEU A 682 -41.19 27.87 -34.73
CA LEU A 682 -42.20 28.81 -35.23
C LEU A 682 -41.80 29.42 -36.57
N ALA A 683 -40.53 29.82 -36.73
CA ALA A 683 -40.00 30.33 -38.00
C ALA A 683 -40.07 29.28 -39.13
N ARG A 684 -39.80 28.00 -38.84
CA ARG A 684 -39.97 26.90 -39.80
C ARG A 684 -41.43 26.68 -40.19
N ILE A 685 -42.36 26.77 -39.23
CA ILE A 685 -43.81 26.65 -39.50
C ILE A 685 -44.31 27.82 -40.34
N ALA A 686 -43.87 29.06 -40.04
CA ALA A 686 -44.19 30.24 -40.83
C ALA A 686 -43.64 30.13 -42.27
N LEU A 687 -42.41 29.64 -42.44
CA LEU A 687 -41.80 29.38 -43.75
C LEU A 687 -42.55 28.29 -44.55
N ALA A 688 -43.13 27.29 -43.87
CA ALA A 688 -43.95 26.26 -44.50
C ALA A 688 -45.28 26.85 -45.01
N LYS A 689 -46.02 27.58 -44.16
CA LYS A 689 -47.28 28.24 -44.56
C LYS A 689 -47.09 29.24 -45.70
N ALA A 690 -46.02 30.05 -45.67
CA ALA A 690 -45.71 30.98 -46.75
C ALA A 690 -45.47 30.31 -48.13
N LYS A 691 -45.14 29.01 -48.14
CA LYS A 691 -45.02 28.20 -49.38
C LYS A 691 -46.34 27.56 -49.82
N GLU A 692 -47.33 27.45 -48.94
CA GLU A 692 -48.68 26.96 -49.28
C GLU A 692 -49.57 28.10 -49.81
N ASP A 693 -49.44 29.30 -49.24
CA ASP A 693 -50.24 30.49 -49.61
C ASP A 693 -49.76 31.20 -50.91
N THR A 694 -48.73 30.69 -51.61
CA THR A 694 -48.27 31.28 -52.88
C THR A 694 -48.92 30.57 -54.09
N PRO A 695 -49.88 31.18 -54.81
CA PRO A 695 -50.53 30.54 -55.94
C PRO A 695 -49.55 30.33 -57.11
N VAL A 696 -49.59 29.13 -57.68
CA VAL A 696 -48.68 28.68 -58.75
C VAL A 696 -48.96 29.45 -60.05
N ALA A 697 -48.15 30.47 -60.32
CA ALA A 697 -48.02 31.04 -61.66
C ALA A 697 -47.11 30.15 -62.53
N SER A 698 -47.54 29.92 -63.77
CA SER A 698 -46.94 28.98 -64.71
C SER A 698 -45.55 29.39 -65.24
N THR A 699 -44.71 28.37 -65.44
CA THR A 699 -43.79 28.16 -66.58
C THR A 699 -43.09 29.42 -67.15
N THR A 700 -41.75 29.51 -67.16
CA THR A 700 -40.94 28.91 -68.24
C THR A 700 -39.46 28.75 -67.86
N SER A 701 -38.86 27.70 -68.41
CA SER A 701 -37.46 27.25 -68.26
C SER A 701 -36.38 28.19 -68.81
N VAL A 702 -35.22 28.23 -68.14
CA VAL A 702 -33.90 28.28 -68.80
C VAL A 702 -32.92 27.33 -68.09
N VAL A 703 -32.25 26.49 -68.87
CA VAL A 703 -31.17 25.58 -68.44
C VAL A 703 -29.82 26.28 -68.66
N ILE A 704 -28.94 26.32 -67.64
CA ILE A 704 -27.48 26.45 -67.86
C ILE A 704 -26.73 25.46 -66.94
N THR A 705 -25.65 24.92 -67.51
CA THR A 705 -24.89 23.72 -67.12
C THR A 705 -23.96 23.86 -65.90
N LYS A 706 -23.71 22.70 -65.26
CA LYS A 706 -22.58 22.47 -64.33
C LYS A 706 -21.23 22.76 -65.00
N GLN A 707 -20.30 23.36 -64.28
CA GLN A 707 -18.87 23.05 -64.41
C GLN A 707 -18.13 23.23 -63.08
N SER A 708 -17.29 22.26 -62.75
CA SER A 708 -16.24 22.30 -61.72
C SER A 708 -14.97 22.89 -62.35
N PRO A 709 -14.08 23.58 -61.61
CA PRO A 709 -12.92 22.86 -61.09
C PRO A 709 -12.36 23.37 -59.74
N ALA A 710 -11.34 22.64 -59.28
CA ALA A 710 -10.68 22.72 -57.99
C ALA A 710 -9.62 23.84 -57.83
N THR A 711 -9.19 24.00 -56.57
CA THR A 711 -7.84 24.45 -56.11
C THR A 711 -7.26 25.78 -56.61
N ALA A 712 -7.07 26.71 -55.67
CA ALA A 712 -5.96 27.67 -55.72
C ALA A 712 -5.44 27.98 -54.30
N VAL A 713 -4.14 28.24 -54.21
CA VAL A 713 -3.36 28.44 -52.98
C VAL A 713 -2.77 29.87 -52.96
N LYS A 714 -2.42 30.36 -51.77
CA LYS A 714 -1.53 31.52 -51.46
C LYS A 714 -2.10 32.96 -51.47
N LYS A 715 -2.07 33.51 -50.24
CA LYS A 715 -1.37 34.74 -49.79
C LYS A 715 -1.81 36.15 -50.26
N LYS A 716 -1.99 36.97 -49.20
CA LYS A 716 -1.51 38.35 -48.94
C LYS A 716 -2.50 39.52 -49.03
N ARG A 717 -2.61 40.19 -47.86
CA ARG A 717 -2.72 41.65 -47.63
C ARG A 717 -3.95 42.38 -48.22
N LYS A 718 -4.77 42.93 -47.33
CA LYS A 718 -4.39 44.20 -46.66
C LYS A 718 -4.66 44.10 -45.17
#